data_AF-A0A2V5X082-F1
#
_entry.id   AF-A0A2V5X082-F1
#
_cell.length_a   1.000
_cell.length_b   1.000
_cell.length_c   1.000
_cell.angle_alpha   90.00
_cell.angle_beta   90.00
_cell.angle_gamma   90.00
#
_symmetry.space_group_name_H-M   'P 1'
#
loop_
_entity.id
_entity.type
_entity.pdbx_description
1 polymer ?
#
loop_
_entity_poly.entity_id
_entity_poly.type
_entity_poly.pdbx_seq_one_letter_code
_entity_poly.pdbx_strand_id
1 'polypeptide(L)'
;MLPVSGSDQHDTTRSDRQRSMERSSETGWKPVLRRYMNWALLKNSLLVSALTTLLATVIGFLTALFLAGLEPRRRRWFLAVAVMALALPPFLVTGCWLHLLGLTGVWRGWLPFDIYSLGGTVWILSLMLWPISLLLILGAWQRLEPAQLEGEPSMSGWPLMRWLLLPLARNALAQSAVVTFVLALNNFAVPAILQVKVFPAEVWVNFNTTFDYTKAAQISWPLVLAPMLLLVWLRRRDISWPRLEGGVPAKVFRRQLGAGWFWFSGGLVIATLGLSVGLPLVDLCAGERTWLEFFPAFKAGQSAIFNSAMFSAVAAALVVVIALATWRWPMGPITWIPFLTPGVLLGIVLIYVFNRPFLSPLYQSVGIVFLAWTARYLAVGWNTAAHALRSVDGDLTDAARLEGASRWQLLRHVHWPQIAPQIAAAWYLTYLFCLWDAETLILVMPPGAETLSVRVFNFLHYGHNAQVNALCLILLMLAVAPLVIWSAGQSVRNLKVAATALRLVVLATLIGPALAGCAPGTSSNEAPMESKLFSRVKVIGTRGGGLGEFNKPRSLAVDAQDNLYVVDMTGRVQKFSPDGTFLNFWQMPETDKGKPKGMCRDGKGNIVVLEPHYSRVNHFTPDGKLVAQWGAHGTNAGELAFPRSVIVNSHGDIFVSEYGLTERVQQFTAEGKKLMRVLGSGGTGDGELNRAEGLGIDGQDRLYVADSCNHRIQIFAPDGRFFRSYGGAGTGRGEMSYPYDVKVDRQGLQFICEFGNSRIQIFDRNNQPVEILGGPGAAPGRFSNPWSVALDSKGNLYVADAMNHRVQKFIRRQPVAADVSRRTDRAFDDPASNQKVRLLTPVGTSDPE
;
A
#
# COMPACT_ATOMS: atom_id res chain seq x y z
N MET A 1 27.22 -13.62 61.23
CA MET A 1 27.09 -14.67 62.27
C MET A 1 25.76 -15.38 62.07
N LEU A 2 25.69 -16.68 62.39
CA LEU A 2 24.47 -17.50 62.51
C LEU A 2 23.94 -17.42 63.97
N PRO A 3 22.82 -18.05 64.42
CA PRO A 3 21.90 -19.05 63.81
C PRO A 3 20.41 -18.55 63.76
N VAL A 4 19.33 -19.23 63.26
CA VAL A 4 18.87 -20.65 63.10
C VAL A 4 18.32 -21.26 64.42
N SER A 5 17.21 -22.01 64.51
CA SER A 5 16.24 -22.61 63.55
C SER A 5 14.87 -21.85 63.55
N GLY A 6 13.62 -22.33 63.39
CA GLY A 6 12.92 -23.66 63.27
C GLY A 6 12.03 -24.01 64.50
N SER A 7 10.87 -24.69 64.42
CA SER A 7 10.05 -25.24 63.31
C SER A 7 8.59 -25.46 63.76
N ASP A 8 7.62 -25.63 62.83
CA ASP A 8 6.58 -26.69 62.91
C ASP A 8 5.67 -26.75 61.66
N GLN A 9 5.04 -27.91 61.42
CA GLN A 9 4.12 -28.18 60.31
C GLN A 9 2.89 -28.99 60.77
N HIS A 10 1.68 -28.62 60.33
CA HIS A 10 0.69 -29.59 59.85
C HIS A 10 -0.53 -28.97 59.14
N ASP A 11 -1.33 -29.85 58.52
CA ASP A 11 -2.59 -29.68 57.79
C ASP A 11 -2.60 -28.85 56.48
N THR A 12 -2.30 -29.53 55.36
CA THR A 12 -2.52 -29.03 53.99
C THR A 12 -3.45 -29.92 53.16
N THR A 13 -3.64 -31.19 53.55
CA THR A 13 -4.22 -32.25 52.69
C THR A 13 -5.71 -32.12 52.42
N ARG A 14 -6.43 -31.28 53.18
CA ARG A 14 -7.88 -31.07 53.01
C ARG A 14 -8.22 -29.97 51.98
N SER A 15 -7.34 -28.99 51.76
CA SER A 15 -7.63 -27.85 50.88
C SER A 15 -7.51 -28.18 49.38
N ASP A 16 -6.57 -29.04 49.00
CA ASP A 16 -6.30 -29.34 47.59
C ASP A 16 -7.40 -30.18 46.92
N ARG A 17 -8.18 -30.96 47.68
CA ARG A 17 -9.33 -31.71 47.11
C ARG A 17 -10.51 -30.82 46.73
N GLN A 18 -10.71 -29.68 47.40
CA GLN A 18 -11.71 -28.69 46.95
C GLN A 18 -11.19 -27.90 45.74
N ARG A 19 -9.92 -27.47 45.76
CA ARG A 19 -9.28 -26.75 44.65
C ARG A 19 -9.15 -27.57 43.36
N SER A 20 -9.05 -28.90 43.44
CA SER A 20 -9.06 -29.77 42.25
C SER A 20 -10.45 -29.91 41.64
N MET A 21 -11.51 -29.95 42.45
CA MET A 21 -12.89 -30.01 41.94
C MET A 21 -13.30 -28.73 41.21
N GLU A 22 -13.05 -27.54 41.76
CA GLU A 22 -13.36 -26.28 41.06
C GLU A 22 -12.61 -26.14 39.73
N ARG A 23 -11.35 -26.57 39.67
CA ARG A 23 -10.56 -26.58 38.43
C ARG A 23 -11.05 -27.58 37.38
N SER A 24 -11.83 -28.59 37.76
CA SER A 24 -12.37 -29.57 36.81
C SER A 24 -13.62 -29.10 36.06
N SER A 25 -14.33 -28.08 36.57
CA SER A 25 -15.60 -27.61 36.00
C SER A 25 -15.51 -26.55 34.88
N GLU A 26 -14.35 -25.92 34.64
CA GLU A 26 -14.17 -24.93 33.57
C GLU A 26 -13.74 -25.53 32.21
N THR A 27 -14.03 -26.80 31.95
CA THR A 27 -13.71 -27.54 30.71
C THR A 27 -14.61 -27.17 29.51
N GLY A 28 -14.87 -25.88 29.32
CA GLY A 28 -15.63 -25.33 28.19
C GLY A 28 -14.91 -24.17 27.50
N TRP A 29 -15.30 -23.85 26.27
CA TRP A 29 -14.63 -22.82 25.43
C TRP A 29 -14.70 -21.38 25.96
N LYS A 30 -15.46 -21.11 27.04
CA LYS A 30 -15.77 -19.76 27.54
C LYS A 30 -14.55 -19.01 28.11
N PRO A 31 -13.67 -19.58 28.96
CA PRO A 31 -12.51 -18.86 29.49
C PRO A 31 -11.48 -18.56 28.40
N VAL A 32 -11.29 -19.48 27.45
CA VAL A 32 -10.40 -19.29 26.29
C VAL A 32 -10.88 -18.11 25.43
N LEU A 33 -12.16 -18.08 25.04
CA LEU A 33 -12.71 -16.95 24.28
C LEU A 33 -12.60 -15.62 25.06
N ARG A 34 -12.81 -15.62 26.38
CA ARG A 34 -12.61 -14.41 27.21
C ARG A 34 -11.16 -13.92 27.26
N ARG A 35 -10.16 -14.82 27.16
CA ARG A 35 -8.74 -14.48 27.29
C ARG A 35 -8.09 -13.97 25.99
N TYR A 36 -8.62 -14.35 24.83
CA TYR A 36 -8.03 -14.01 23.52
C TYR A 36 -8.92 -13.13 22.61
N MET A 37 -10.22 -12.98 22.90
CA MET A 37 -11.11 -12.14 22.09
C MET A 37 -11.15 -10.68 22.57
N ASN A 38 -10.75 -9.74 21.70
CA ASN A 38 -11.01 -8.32 21.93
C ASN A 38 -12.46 -7.97 21.54
N TRP A 39 -13.35 -8.00 22.55
CA TRP A 39 -14.77 -7.74 22.38
C TRP A 39 -15.11 -6.33 21.86
N ALA A 40 -14.24 -5.33 22.07
CA ALA A 40 -14.43 -4.00 21.51
C ALA A 40 -14.19 -3.98 19.99
N LEU A 41 -13.16 -4.65 19.50
CA LEU A 41 -12.92 -4.81 18.05
C LEU A 41 -14.03 -5.62 17.38
N LEU A 42 -14.50 -6.69 18.02
CA LEU A 42 -15.64 -7.47 17.53
C LEU A 42 -16.90 -6.60 17.44
N LYS A 43 -17.24 -5.87 18.51
CA LYS A 43 -18.36 -4.92 18.53
C LYS A 43 -18.24 -3.87 17.42
N ASN A 44 -17.10 -3.20 17.30
CA ASN A 44 -16.87 -2.17 16.29
C ASN A 44 -17.02 -2.72 14.87
N SER A 45 -16.37 -3.85 14.56
CA SER A 45 -16.40 -4.46 13.23
C SER A 45 -17.81 -4.91 12.85
N LEU A 46 -18.54 -5.56 13.77
CA LEU A 46 -19.92 -5.98 13.54
C LEU A 46 -20.88 -4.79 13.38
N LEU A 47 -20.73 -3.72 14.19
CA LEU A 47 -21.53 -2.51 14.07
C LEU A 47 -21.30 -1.79 12.74
N VAL A 48 -20.04 -1.59 12.34
CA VAL A 48 -19.72 -1.00 11.03
C VAL A 48 -20.34 -1.82 9.91
N SER A 49 -20.18 -3.14 9.93
CA SER A 49 -20.70 -4.04 8.88
C SER A 49 -22.23 -4.04 8.81
N ALA A 50 -22.91 -4.12 9.96
CA ALA A 50 -24.37 -4.18 10.04
C ALA A 50 -25.02 -2.84 9.64
N LEU A 51 -24.49 -1.71 10.12
CA LEU A 51 -25.02 -0.39 9.78
C LEU A 51 -24.71 -0.01 8.33
N THR A 52 -23.51 -0.36 7.83
CA THR A 52 -23.16 -0.21 6.41
C THR A 52 -24.13 -0.99 5.53
N THR A 53 -24.40 -2.24 5.89
CA THR A 53 -25.36 -3.09 5.16
C THR A 53 -26.76 -2.48 5.17
N LEU A 54 -27.26 -2.06 6.33
CA LEU A 54 -28.60 -1.49 6.45
C LEU A 54 -28.77 -0.25 5.56
N LEU A 55 -27.82 0.69 5.63
CA LEU A 55 -27.87 1.93 4.85
C LEU A 55 -27.64 1.67 3.35
N ALA A 56 -26.66 0.85 2.98
CA ALA A 56 -26.41 0.45 1.59
C ALA A 56 -27.58 -0.31 0.95
N THR A 57 -28.27 -1.16 1.70
CA THR A 57 -29.46 -1.89 1.21
C THR A 57 -30.68 -0.99 1.09
N VAL A 58 -30.90 -0.04 2.01
CA VAL A 58 -31.95 0.98 1.87
C VAL A 58 -31.70 1.86 0.63
N ILE A 59 -30.48 2.36 0.44
CA ILE A 59 -30.10 3.14 -0.75
C ILE A 59 -30.28 2.30 -2.02
N GLY A 60 -29.75 1.08 -2.06
CA GLY A 60 -29.86 0.20 -3.22
C GLY A 60 -31.30 -0.18 -3.58
N PHE A 61 -32.16 -0.41 -2.59
CA PHE A 61 -33.58 -0.69 -2.78
C PHE A 61 -34.33 0.52 -3.36
N LEU A 62 -34.11 1.71 -2.81
CA LEU A 62 -34.74 2.94 -3.31
C LEU A 62 -34.24 3.29 -4.73
N THR A 63 -32.94 3.08 -5.01
CA THR A 63 -32.42 3.21 -6.39
C THR A 63 -33.03 2.19 -7.34
N ALA A 64 -33.27 0.95 -6.90
CA ALA A 64 -33.89 -0.07 -7.72
C ALA A 64 -35.35 0.30 -8.11
N LEU A 65 -36.11 0.96 -7.22
CA LEU A 65 -37.48 1.41 -7.51
C LEU A 65 -37.49 2.45 -8.64
N PHE A 66 -36.59 3.45 -8.54
CA PHE A 66 -36.45 4.46 -9.58
C PHE A 66 -36.02 3.84 -10.92
N LEU A 67 -34.98 3.00 -10.91
CA LEU A 67 -34.44 2.38 -12.13
C LEU A 67 -35.38 1.37 -12.80
N ALA A 68 -36.24 0.67 -12.04
CA ALA A 68 -37.30 -0.17 -12.59
C ALA A 68 -38.34 0.67 -13.37
N GLY A 69 -38.63 1.89 -12.90
CA GLY A 69 -39.47 2.87 -13.59
C GLY A 69 -38.80 3.63 -14.76
N LEU A 70 -37.56 3.29 -15.16
CA LEU A 70 -36.83 3.94 -16.26
C LEU A 70 -36.77 3.10 -17.55
N GLU A 71 -36.81 3.81 -18.68
CA GLU A 71 -36.61 3.26 -20.02
C GLU A 71 -35.22 2.63 -20.20
N PRO A 72 -35.05 1.54 -20.99
CA PRO A 72 -33.78 0.80 -21.09
C PRO A 72 -32.54 1.63 -21.48
N ARG A 73 -32.70 2.75 -22.22
CA ARG A 73 -31.58 3.67 -22.52
C ARG A 73 -31.15 4.50 -21.31
N ARG A 74 -32.11 5.04 -20.54
CA ARG A 74 -31.85 5.81 -19.31
C ARG A 74 -31.34 4.89 -18.19
N ARG A 75 -31.99 3.73 -18.01
CA ARG A 75 -31.61 2.72 -17.02
C ARG A 75 -30.16 2.25 -17.18
N ARG A 76 -29.70 2.01 -18.42
CA ARG A 76 -28.28 1.67 -18.71
C ARG A 76 -27.31 2.77 -18.27
N TRP A 77 -27.64 4.04 -18.47
CA TRP A 77 -26.82 5.17 -18.00
C TRP A 77 -26.70 5.20 -16.47
N PHE A 78 -27.83 5.12 -15.75
CA PHE A 78 -27.81 5.08 -14.28
C PHE A 78 -27.08 3.84 -13.73
N LEU A 79 -27.21 2.67 -14.37
CA LEU A 79 -26.47 1.47 -14.00
C LEU A 79 -24.95 1.63 -14.22
N ALA A 80 -24.52 2.32 -15.28
CA ALA A 80 -23.10 2.59 -15.52
C ALA A 80 -22.51 3.47 -14.39
N VAL A 81 -23.19 4.55 -13.99
CA VAL A 81 -22.72 5.41 -12.89
C VAL A 81 -22.81 4.70 -11.52
N ALA A 82 -23.79 3.81 -11.32
CA ALA A 82 -23.84 2.96 -10.12
C ALA A 82 -22.65 1.97 -10.07
N VAL A 83 -22.27 1.36 -11.20
CA VAL A 83 -21.07 0.52 -11.28
C VAL A 83 -19.80 1.36 -11.08
N MET A 84 -19.76 2.62 -11.56
CA MET A 84 -18.67 3.54 -11.26
C MET A 84 -18.51 3.79 -9.75
N ALA A 85 -19.60 3.91 -8.98
CA ALA A 85 -19.53 4.08 -7.52
C ALA A 85 -18.84 2.90 -6.80
N LEU A 86 -19.09 1.67 -7.26
CA LEU A 86 -18.42 0.46 -6.78
C LEU A 86 -16.96 0.37 -7.27
N ALA A 87 -16.62 1.09 -8.34
CA ALA A 87 -15.33 1.11 -9.01
C ALA A 87 -14.46 2.34 -8.66
N LEU A 88 -14.92 3.24 -7.78
CA LEU A 88 -14.06 4.32 -7.30
C LEU A 88 -13.08 3.76 -6.24
N PRO A 89 -11.79 4.13 -6.30
CA PRO A 89 -10.82 3.68 -5.31
C PRO A 89 -11.24 4.10 -3.89
N PRO A 90 -11.17 3.21 -2.87
CA PRO A 90 -11.64 3.55 -1.52
C PRO A 90 -10.92 4.76 -0.92
N PHE A 91 -9.65 4.93 -1.25
CA PHE A 91 -8.82 6.05 -0.84
C PHE A 91 -9.22 7.39 -1.47
N LEU A 92 -9.72 7.41 -2.71
CA LEU A 92 -10.23 8.61 -3.35
C LEU A 92 -11.53 9.09 -2.68
N VAL A 93 -12.49 8.18 -2.48
CA VAL A 93 -13.76 8.50 -1.81
C VAL A 93 -13.48 8.98 -0.39
N THR A 94 -12.62 8.29 0.36
CA THR A 94 -12.25 8.70 1.73
C THR A 94 -11.51 10.04 1.77
N GLY A 95 -10.60 10.31 0.81
CA GLY A 95 -9.87 11.57 0.70
C GLY A 95 -10.79 12.79 0.51
N CYS A 96 -11.78 12.68 -0.38
CA CYS A 96 -12.80 13.72 -0.58
C CYS A 96 -13.60 13.99 0.71
N TRP A 97 -14.08 12.95 1.39
CA TRP A 97 -14.81 13.12 2.64
C TRP A 97 -13.94 13.66 3.80
N LEU A 98 -12.63 13.40 3.79
CA LEU A 98 -11.67 14.04 4.70
C LEU A 98 -11.43 15.52 4.36
N HIS A 99 -11.38 15.90 3.09
CA HIS A 99 -11.26 17.30 2.68
C HIS A 99 -12.50 18.13 3.08
N LEU A 100 -13.68 17.51 3.08
CA LEU A 100 -14.94 18.17 3.46
C LEU A 100 -15.20 18.17 4.98
N LEU A 101 -14.98 17.05 5.67
CA LEU A 101 -15.41 16.85 7.07
C LEU A 101 -14.27 16.46 8.04
N GLY A 102 -13.01 16.49 7.60
CA GLY A 102 -11.84 16.32 8.46
C GLY A 102 -11.62 17.49 9.42
N LEU A 103 -10.51 17.45 10.18
CA LEU A 103 -10.22 18.43 11.24
C LEU A 103 -10.21 19.89 10.73
N THR A 104 -9.75 20.11 9.50
CA THR A 104 -9.72 21.41 8.81
C THR A 104 -10.69 21.44 7.61
N GLY A 105 -11.72 20.60 7.62
CA GLY A 105 -12.56 20.36 6.44
C GLY A 105 -13.53 21.51 6.13
N VAL A 106 -13.76 21.77 4.83
CA VAL A 106 -14.54 22.93 4.34
C VAL A 106 -15.96 22.97 4.92
N TRP A 107 -16.60 21.83 5.15
CA TRP A 107 -17.94 21.71 5.72
C TRP A 107 -17.96 21.50 7.23
N ARG A 108 -16.80 21.24 7.87
CA ARG A 108 -16.70 20.87 9.30
C ARG A 108 -17.30 21.93 10.25
N GLY A 109 -17.25 23.20 9.86
CA GLY A 109 -17.84 24.31 10.62
C GLY A 109 -19.37 24.43 10.51
N TRP A 110 -20.00 23.82 9.50
CA TRP A 110 -21.46 23.86 9.28
C TRP A 110 -22.12 22.51 9.59
N LEU A 111 -21.42 21.40 9.36
CA LEU A 111 -21.84 20.04 9.69
C LEU A 111 -20.87 19.44 10.72
N PRO A 112 -21.20 19.46 12.03
CA PRO A 112 -20.31 18.98 13.10
C PRO A 112 -20.17 17.45 13.17
N PHE A 113 -20.46 16.73 12.08
CA PHE A 113 -20.27 15.29 11.94
C PHE A 113 -18.79 14.93 11.97
N ASP A 114 -18.39 14.04 12.88
CA ASP A 114 -17.01 13.55 12.98
C ASP A 114 -16.77 12.41 12.00
N ILE A 115 -15.93 12.65 11.00
CA ILE A 115 -15.57 11.67 9.96
C ILE A 115 -14.61 10.58 10.48
N TYR A 116 -13.83 10.84 11.55
CA TYR A 116 -12.87 9.89 12.14
C TYR A 116 -13.54 8.86 13.07
N SER A 117 -14.81 8.55 12.80
CA SER A 117 -15.69 7.77 13.67
C SER A 117 -16.20 6.50 13.01
N LEU A 118 -16.80 5.61 13.82
CA LEU A 118 -17.58 4.47 13.33
C LEU A 118 -18.70 4.94 12.37
N GLY A 119 -19.28 6.11 12.61
CA GLY A 119 -20.30 6.72 11.75
C GLY A 119 -19.73 7.16 10.40
N GLY A 120 -18.58 7.83 10.38
CA GLY A 120 -17.88 8.21 9.15
C GLY A 120 -17.46 7.01 8.30
N THR A 121 -17.01 5.95 8.97
CA THR A 121 -16.70 4.65 8.32
C THR A 121 -17.94 4.04 7.66
N VAL A 122 -19.07 3.98 8.38
CA VAL A 122 -20.35 3.48 7.86
C VAL A 122 -20.84 4.31 6.68
N TRP A 123 -20.72 5.64 6.76
CA TRP A 123 -21.14 6.57 5.72
C TRP A 123 -20.40 6.31 4.40
N ILE A 124 -19.07 6.32 4.43
CA ILE A 124 -18.23 6.11 3.24
C ILE A 124 -18.44 4.70 2.66
N LEU A 125 -18.42 3.65 3.50
CA LEU A 125 -18.64 2.29 3.01
C LEU A 125 -20.05 2.11 2.41
N SER A 126 -21.08 2.77 2.93
CA SER A 126 -22.42 2.71 2.36
C SER A 126 -22.49 3.40 1.00
N LEU A 127 -21.82 4.54 0.82
CA LEU A 127 -21.70 5.25 -0.46
C LEU A 127 -20.94 4.42 -1.53
N MET A 128 -20.07 3.49 -1.12
CA MET A 128 -19.38 2.59 -2.04
C MET A 128 -20.15 1.28 -2.34
N LEU A 129 -20.83 0.70 -1.35
CA LEU A 129 -21.38 -0.66 -1.43
C LEU A 129 -22.88 -0.74 -1.79
N TRP A 130 -23.63 0.37 -1.77
CA TRP A 130 -25.03 0.40 -2.22
C TRP A 130 -25.30 -0.16 -3.64
N PRO A 131 -24.39 -0.10 -4.64
CA PRO A 131 -24.64 -0.65 -5.97
C PRO A 131 -24.86 -2.16 -5.96
N ILE A 132 -24.27 -2.88 -5.00
CA ILE A 132 -24.46 -4.34 -4.83
C ILE A 132 -25.94 -4.62 -4.53
N SER A 133 -26.54 -3.84 -3.63
CA SER A 133 -27.95 -3.97 -3.29
C SER A 133 -28.85 -3.57 -4.46
N LEU A 134 -28.54 -2.49 -5.19
CA LEU A 134 -29.25 -2.14 -6.43
C LEU A 134 -29.28 -3.32 -7.42
N LEU A 135 -28.11 -3.87 -7.76
CA LEU A 135 -27.98 -4.84 -8.85
C LEU A 135 -28.79 -6.12 -8.59
N LEU A 136 -28.73 -6.66 -7.37
CA LEU A 136 -29.47 -7.87 -7.02
C LEU A 136 -30.99 -7.61 -6.89
N ILE A 137 -31.40 -6.50 -6.27
CA ILE A 137 -32.83 -6.18 -6.09
C ILE A 137 -33.49 -5.91 -7.44
N LEU A 138 -32.86 -5.11 -8.30
CA LEU A 138 -33.33 -4.85 -9.66
C LEU A 138 -33.39 -6.15 -10.48
N GLY A 139 -32.42 -7.06 -10.32
CA GLY A 139 -32.40 -8.36 -10.99
C GLY A 139 -33.47 -9.35 -10.54
N ALA A 140 -34.03 -9.17 -9.33
CA ALA A 140 -35.26 -9.85 -8.93
C ALA A 140 -36.49 -9.22 -9.60
N TRP A 141 -36.64 -7.89 -9.57
CA TRP A 141 -37.82 -7.19 -10.12
C TRP A 141 -37.90 -7.22 -11.65
N GLN A 142 -36.79 -7.36 -12.37
CA GLN A 142 -36.81 -7.58 -13.82
C GLN A 142 -37.41 -8.92 -14.25
N ARG A 143 -37.68 -9.82 -13.29
CA ARG A 143 -38.41 -11.08 -13.48
C ARG A 143 -39.92 -10.95 -13.25
N LEU A 144 -40.43 -9.76 -12.93
CA LEU A 144 -41.86 -9.48 -12.93
C LEU A 144 -42.43 -9.69 -14.34
N GLU A 145 -43.64 -10.24 -14.38
CA GLU A 145 -44.46 -10.37 -15.59
C GLU A 145 -45.55 -9.28 -15.58
N PRO A 146 -45.98 -8.75 -16.75
CA PRO A 146 -47.03 -7.72 -16.81
C PRO A 146 -48.30 -8.11 -16.06
N ALA A 147 -48.75 -9.36 -16.19
CA ALA A 147 -49.95 -9.88 -15.54
C ALA A 147 -49.92 -9.80 -14.00
N GLN A 148 -48.73 -9.89 -13.37
CA GLN A 148 -48.57 -9.79 -11.91
C GLN A 148 -48.78 -8.37 -11.38
N LEU A 149 -48.74 -7.37 -12.27
CA LEU A 149 -49.04 -5.97 -11.98
C LEU A 149 -50.45 -5.63 -12.45
N GLU A 150 -50.79 -5.99 -13.70
CA GLU A 150 -52.03 -5.60 -14.35
C GLU A 150 -53.27 -6.32 -13.79
N GLY A 151 -53.09 -7.48 -13.15
CA GLY A 151 -54.17 -8.27 -12.54
C GLY A 151 -54.85 -7.65 -11.32
N GLU A 152 -54.19 -6.73 -10.60
CA GLU A 152 -54.79 -6.05 -9.43
C GLU A 152 -54.45 -4.55 -9.39
N PRO A 153 -55.18 -3.69 -10.14
CA PRO A 153 -54.86 -2.26 -10.28
C PRO A 153 -54.93 -1.41 -8.99
N SER A 154 -55.56 -1.92 -7.93
CA SER A 154 -55.59 -1.33 -6.59
C SER A 154 -54.23 -1.38 -5.89
N MET A 155 -53.39 -2.37 -6.22
CA MET A 155 -52.05 -2.57 -5.65
C MET A 155 -51.06 -1.53 -6.20
N SER A 156 -51.08 -0.35 -5.61
CA SER A 156 -50.22 0.79 -5.98
C SER A 156 -49.39 1.29 -4.79
N GLY A 157 -48.33 2.06 -5.05
CA GLY A 157 -47.51 2.73 -4.04
C GLY A 157 -46.98 1.82 -2.93
N TRP A 158 -47.32 2.13 -1.67
CA TRP A 158 -46.84 1.37 -0.51
C TRP A 158 -47.37 -0.08 -0.46
N PRO A 159 -48.68 -0.36 -0.69
CA PRO A 159 -49.17 -1.72 -0.93
C PRO A 159 -48.34 -2.53 -1.95
N LEU A 160 -48.04 -1.96 -3.13
CA LEU A 160 -47.21 -2.60 -4.15
C LEU A 160 -45.81 -2.94 -3.61
N MET A 161 -45.16 -1.97 -2.94
CA MET A 161 -43.84 -2.15 -2.34
C MET A 161 -43.84 -3.25 -1.27
N ARG A 162 -44.84 -3.24 -0.37
CA ARG A 162 -44.93 -4.14 0.78
C ARG A 162 -45.32 -5.57 0.41
N TRP A 163 -46.28 -5.75 -0.50
CA TRP A 163 -46.94 -7.04 -0.73
C TRP A 163 -46.48 -7.77 -1.99
N LEU A 164 -45.98 -7.06 -3.02
CA LEU A 164 -45.42 -7.69 -4.22
C LEU A 164 -43.89 -7.55 -4.29
N LEU A 165 -43.38 -6.32 -4.23
CA LEU A 165 -41.97 -6.07 -4.52
C LEU A 165 -41.03 -6.60 -3.43
N LEU A 166 -41.32 -6.38 -2.15
CA LEU A 166 -40.50 -6.87 -1.04
C LEU A 166 -40.50 -8.42 -0.95
N PRO A 167 -41.64 -9.14 -1.05
CA PRO A 167 -41.64 -10.60 -1.05
C PRO A 167 -40.94 -11.22 -2.28
N LEU A 168 -41.06 -10.62 -3.46
CA LEU A 168 -40.32 -11.07 -4.65
C LEU A 168 -38.81 -10.86 -4.49
N ALA A 169 -38.38 -9.71 -3.96
CA ALA A 169 -36.98 -9.40 -3.74
C ALA A 169 -36.37 -10.10 -2.51
N ARG A 170 -37.14 -10.82 -1.67
CA ARG A 170 -36.67 -11.37 -0.37
C ARG A 170 -35.33 -12.13 -0.43
N ASN A 171 -35.13 -12.93 -1.48
CA ASN A 171 -33.89 -13.69 -1.68
C ASN A 171 -32.73 -12.80 -2.12
N ALA A 172 -32.98 -11.84 -3.03
CA ALA A 172 -31.99 -10.88 -3.50
C ALA A 172 -31.58 -9.89 -2.41
N LEU A 173 -32.53 -9.44 -1.57
CA LEU A 173 -32.28 -8.63 -0.36
C LEU A 173 -31.40 -9.37 0.64
N ALA A 174 -31.70 -10.64 0.94
CA ALA A 174 -30.88 -11.45 1.84
C ALA A 174 -29.48 -11.71 1.25
N GLN A 175 -29.37 -11.99 -0.05
CA GLN A 175 -28.09 -12.18 -0.74
C GLN A 175 -27.24 -10.88 -0.73
N SER A 176 -27.81 -9.74 -1.13
CA SER A 176 -27.08 -8.47 -1.17
C SER A 176 -26.70 -7.99 0.23
N ALA A 177 -27.58 -8.16 1.23
CA ALA A 177 -27.29 -7.79 2.60
C ALA A 177 -26.06 -8.53 3.15
N VAL A 178 -25.97 -9.86 3.01
CA VAL A 178 -24.83 -10.61 3.56
C VAL A 178 -23.56 -10.46 2.71
N VAL A 179 -23.65 -10.27 1.39
CA VAL A 179 -22.48 -9.91 0.56
C VAL A 179 -21.94 -8.53 0.96
N THR A 180 -22.82 -7.53 1.13
CA THR A 180 -22.43 -6.19 1.61
C THR A 180 -21.82 -6.26 3.02
N PHE A 181 -22.42 -7.05 3.91
CA PHE A 181 -21.92 -7.25 5.27
C PHE A 181 -20.51 -7.83 5.30
N VAL A 182 -20.23 -8.88 4.51
CA VAL A 182 -18.91 -9.50 4.47
C VAL A 182 -17.88 -8.57 3.83
N LEU A 183 -18.22 -7.84 2.77
CA LEU A 183 -17.31 -6.85 2.17
C LEU A 183 -17.02 -5.67 3.10
N ALA A 184 -18.01 -5.21 3.87
CA ALA A 184 -17.82 -4.17 4.89
C ALA A 184 -17.00 -4.66 6.10
N LEU A 185 -17.21 -5.91 6.53
CA LEU A 185 -16.47 -6.55 7.64
C LEU A 185 -14.99 -6.73 7.30
N ASN A 186 -14.69 -6.95 6.03
CA ASN A 186 -13.36 -7.27 5.53
C ASN A 186 -12.60 -6.07 4.96
N ASN A 187 -13.25 -4.90 4.82
CA ASN A 187 -12.61 -3.70 4.30
C ASN A 187 -11.49 -3.23 5.23
N PHE A 188 -10.28 -3.12 4.70
CA PHE A 188 -9.13 -2.60 5.43
C PHE A 188 -8.94 -1.10 5.15
N ALA A 189 -9.10 -0.68 3.90
CA ALA A 189 -8.72 0.65 3.45
C ALA A 189 -9.43 1.81 4.18
N VAL A 190 -10.77 1.85 4.19
CA VAL A 190 -11.51 2.98 4.75
C VAL A 190 -11.32 3.10 6.27
N PRO A 191 -11.48 2.02 7.07
CA PRO A 191 -11.26 2.11 8.51
C PRO A 191 -9.82 2.46 8.88
N ALA A 192 -8.82 1.99 8.13
CA ALA A 192 -7.41 2.30 8.39
C ALA A 192 -7.09 3.78 8.14
N ILE A 193 -7.61 4.37 7.05
CA ILE A 193 -7.42 5.80 6.74
C ILE A 193 -8.09 6.68 7.81
N LEU A 194 -9.29 6.30 8.28
CA LEU A 194 -10.02 7.00 9.35
C LEU A 194 -9.49 6.68 10.77
N GLN A 195 -8.48 5.82 10.90
CA GLN A 195 -7.90 5.34 12.18
C GLN A 195 -8.91 4.61 13.10
N VAL A 196 -9.99 4.07 12.53
CA VAL A 196 -11.08 3.42 13.25
C VAL A 196 -10.75 1.96 13.54
N LYS A 197 -10.73 1.59 14.83
CA LYS A 197 -10.31 0.27 15.31
C LYS A 197 -11.34 -0.83 15.01
N VAL A 198 -11.12 -1.51 13.90
CA VAL A 198 -11.81 -2.74 13.44
C VAL A 198 -10.80 -3.87 13.20
N PHE A 199 -11.26 -5.11 13.06
CA PHE A 199 -10.37 -6.27 12.95
C PHE A 199 -9.38 -6.21 11.76
N PRO A 200 -9.75 -5.93 10.50
CA PRO A 200 -8.78 -5.94 9.39
C PRO A 200 -7.63 -4.95 9.60
N ALA A 201 -7.94 -3.76 10.11
CA ALA A 201 -6.97 -2.72 10.44
C ALA A 201 -6.06 -3.15 11.60
N GLU A 202 -6.63 -3.62 12.71
CA GLU A 202 -5.85 -4.03 13.89
C GLU A 202 -4.95 -5.24 13.59
N VAL A 203 -5.42 -6.21 12.80
CA VAL A 203 -4.62 -7.37 12.35
C VAL A 203 -3.40 -6.91 11.54
N TRP A 204 -3.59 -5.97 10.61
CA TRP A 204 -2.49 -5.36 9.87
C TRP A 204 -1.51 -4.63 10.78
N VAL A 205 -2.00 -3.75 11.67
CA VAL A 205 -1.14 -2.98 12.62
C VAL A 205 -0.29 -3.93 13.48
N ASN A 206 -0.90 -4.97 14.06
CA ASN A 206 -0.19 -5.92 14.92
C ASN A 206 0.86 -6.71 14.14
N PHE A 207 0.49 -7.30 13.00
CA PHE A 207 1.40 -8.12 12.23
C PHE A 207 2.53 -7.30 11.60
N ASN A 208 2.25 -6.10 11.08
CA ASN A 208 3.27 -5.18 10.56
C ASN A 208 4.24 -4.69 11.64
N THR A 209 3.84 -4.69 12.92
CA THR A 209 4.67 -4.24 14.06
C THR A 209 5.45 -5.38 14.73
N THR A 210 4.90 -6.60 14.76
CA THR A 210 5.47 -7.73 15.54
C THR A 210 5.79 -8.99 14.75
N PHE A 211 5.25 -9.15 13.53
CA PHE A 211 5.27 -10.39 12.74
C PHE A 211 4.77 -11.66 13.47
N ASP A 212 3.98 -11.50 14.54
CA ASP A 212 3.41 -12.62 15.27
C ASP A 212 2.25 -13.27 14.49
N TYR A 213 2.58 -14.32 13.71
CA TYR A 213 1.63 -15.15 12.98
C TYR A 213 0.59 -15.80 13.91
N THR A 214 0.97 -16.11 15.16
CA THR A 214 0.10 -16.78 16.13
C THR A 214 -0.97 -15.82 16.63
N LYS A 215 -0.57 -14.62 17.07
CA LYS A 215 -1.49 -13.55 17.46
C LYS A 215 -2.35 -13.08 16.27
N ALA A 216 -1.78 -12.99 15.07
CA ALA A 216 -2.53 -12.69 13.85
C ALA A 216 -3.64 -13.73 13.62
N ALA A 217 -3.32 -15.03 13.65
CA ALA A 217 -4.32 -16.09 13.50
C ALA A 217 -5.40 -16.07 14.61
N GLN A 218 -5.01 -15.86 15.87
CA GLN A 218 -5.92 -15.76 17.01
C GLN A 218 -6.95 -14.62 16.89
N ILE A 219 -6.53 -13.45 16.40
CA ILE A 219 -7.42 -12.30 16.21
C ILE A 219 -8.34 -12.49 14.99
N SER A 220 -7.91 -13.28 13.99
CA SER A 220 -8.47 -13.26 12.64
C SER A 220 -9.51 -14.32 12.31
N TRP A 221 -9.72 -15.35 13.15
CA TRP A 221 -10.70 -16.40 12.86
C TRP A 221 -12.14 -15.87 12.60
N PRO A 222 -12.65 -14.77 13.19
CA PRO A 222 -13.98 -14.26 12.86
C PRO A 222 -14.08 -13.77 11.40
N LEU A 223 -12.99 -13.20 10.87
CA LEU A 223 -12.87 -12.71 9.49
C LEU A 223 -12.83 -13.85 8.46
N VAL A 224 -12.59 -15.10 8.89
CA VAL A 224 -12.63 -16.29 8.03
C VAL A 224 -13.95 -17.05 8.22
N LEU A 225 -14.46 -17.15 9.45
CA LEU A 225 -15.68 -17.90 9.73
C LEU A 225 -16.93 -17.26 9.10
N ALA A 226 -17.09 -15.94 9.16
CA ALA A 226 -18.25 -15.27 8.58
C ALA A 226 -18.37 -15.49 7.04
N PRO A 227 -17.30 -15.33 6.24
CA PRO A 227 -17.24 -15.78 4.84
C PRO A 227 -17.59 -17.25 4.63
N MET A 228 -17.05 -18.16 5.44
CA MET A 228 -17.28 -19.60 5.29
C MET A 228 -18.75 -19.97 5.54
N LEU A 229 -19.38 -19.36 6.56
CA LEU A 229 -20.81 -19.54 6.84
C LEU A 229 -21.68 -18.95 5.71
N LEU A 230 -21.32 -17.79 5.16
CA LEU A 230 -21.97 -17.22 3.97
C LEU A 230 -21.90 -18.18 2.77
N LEU A 231 -20.73 -18.78 2.50
CA LEU A 231 -20.57 -19.70 1.37
C LEU A 231 -21.36 -20.99 1.53
N VAL A 232 -21.45 -21.54 2.75
CA VAL A 232 -22.35 -22.67 3.05
C VAL A 232 -23.81 -22.29 2.80
N TRP A 233 -24.23 -21.08 3.19
CA TRP A 233 -25.61 -20.59 3.02
C TRP A 233 -25.97 -20.26 1.55
N LEU A 234 -25.01 -19.76 0.75
CA LEU A 234 -25.19 -19.47 -0.68
C LEU A 234 -25.12 -20.72 -1.57
N ARG A 235 -24.42 -21.79 -1.15
CA ARG A 235 -24.13 -22.98 -2.00
C ARG A 235 -25.34 -23.64 -2.67
N ARG A 236 -26.57 -23.40 -2.18
CA ARG A 236 -27.83 -23.93 -2.72
C ARG A 236 -28.85 -22.82 -3.08
N ARG A 237 -28.40 -21.60 -3.38
CA ARG A 237 -29.27 -20.45 -3.69
C ARG A 237 -28.84 -19.76 -4.98
N ASP A 238 -29.71 -19.74 -5.99
CA ASP A 238 -29.44 -19.01 -7.24
C ASP A 238 -29.33 -17.50 -7.00
N ILE A 239 -28.26 -16.89 -7.54
CA ILE A 239 -28.05 -15.44 -7.48
C ILE A 239 -28.84 -14.79 -8.62
N SER A 240 -29.76 -13.88 -8.26
CA SER A 240 -30.61 -13.19 -9.24
C SER A 240 -29.90 -11.99 -9.87
N TRP A 241 -28.92 -12.27 -10.74
CA TRP A 241 -28.24 -11.24 -11.53
C TRP A 241 -29.21 -10.43 -12.41
N PRO A 242 -29.00 -9.11 -12.56
CA PRO A 242 -29.86 -8.26 -13.37
C PRO A 242 -29.71 -8.52 -14.87
N ARG A 243 -30.83 -8.42 -15.57
CA ARG A 243 -30.92 -8.50 -17.02
C ARG A 243 -30.85 -7.08 -17.61
N LEU A 244 -30.51 -6.96 -18.89
CA LEU A 244 -30.60 -5.66 -19.58
C LEU A 244 -32.07 -5.22 -19.77
N GLU A 245 -32.96 -6.20 -19.93
CA GLU A 245 -34.40 -6.06 -20.17
C GLU A 245 -35.20 -6.93 -19.18
N GLY A 246 -36.45 -6.57 -18.91
CA GLY A 246 -37.32 -7.26 -17.96
C GLY A 246 -38.76 -7.24 -18.46
N GLY A 247 -39.60 -8.16 -17.97
CA GLY A 247 -40.91 -8.42 -18.56
C GLY A 247 -41.89 -7.24 -18.51
N VAL A 248 -41.77 -6.37 -17.50
CA VAL A 248 -42.67 -5.22 -17.30
C VAL A 248 -42.20 -3.97 -18.07
N PRO A 249 -43.10 -3.32 -18.85
CA PRO A 249 -42.84 -2.01 -19.43
C PRO A 249 -42.68 -0.93 -18.34
N ALA A 250 -41.60 -0.14 -18.41
CA ALA A 250 -41.27 0.89 -17.40
C ALA A 250 -42.39 1.92 -17.14
N LYS A 251 -43.29 2.16 -18.12
CA LYS A 251 -44.47 3.02 -17.97
C LYS A 251 -45.52 2.41 -17.02
N VAL A 252 -45.75 1.10 -17.10
CA VAL A 252 -46.70 0.36 -16.23
C VAL A 252 -46.17 0.36 -14.80
N PHE A 253 -44.91 -0.01 -14.61
CA PHE A 253 -44.25 0.02 -13.30
C PHE A 253 -44.32 1.41 -12.64
N ARG A 254 -44.02 2.48 -13.40
CA ARG A 254 -44.11 3.85 -12.88
C ARG A 254 -45.53 4.27 -12.52
N ARG A 255 -46.53 3.86 -13.30
CA ARG A 255 -47.95 4.15 -13.03
C ARG A 255 -48.39 3.55 -11.69
N GLN A 256 -47.99 2.31 -11.41
CA GLN A 256 -48.38 1.64 -10.16
C GLN A 256 -47.53 2.04 -8.96
N LEU A 257 -46.24 2.30 -9.12
CA LEU A 257 -45.41 2.88 -8.04
C LEU A 257 -45.94 4.26 -7.60
N GLY A 258 -46.53 5.01 -8.53
CA GLY A 258 -47.10 6.33 -8.27
C GLY A 258 -46.04 7.44 -8.31
N ALA A 259 -46.48 8.66 -8.67
CA ALA A 259 -45.59 9.79 -8.90
C ALA A 259 -44.76 10.17 -7.66
N GLY A 260 -45.37 10.15 -6.46
CA GLY A 260 -44.69 10.48 -5.20
C GLY A 260 -43.47 9.60 -4.92
N TRP A 261 -43.65 8.27 -4.89
CA TRP A 261 -42.56 7.32 -4.68
C TRP A 261 -41.52 7.35 -5.80
N PHE A 262 -41.95 7.53 -7.06
CA PHE A 262 -41.02 7.61 -8.20
C PHE A 262 -40.13 8.86 -8.15
N TRP A 263 -40.68 10.03 -7.83
CA TRP A 263 -39.90 11.27 -7.73
C TRP A 263 -39.10 11.36 -6.43
N PHE A 264 -39.61 10.87 -5.30
CA PHE A 264 -38.85 10.77 -4.05
C PHE A 264 -37.61 9.87 -4.21
N SER A 265 -37.80 8.67 -4.78
CA SER A 265 -36.67 7.78 -5.08
C SER A 265 -35.73 8.39 -6.11
N GLY A 266 -36.24 9.01 -7.18
CA GLY A 266 -35.41 9.72 -8.17
C GLY A 266 -34.55 10.85 -7.58
N GLY A 267 -35.11 11.66 -6.69
CA GLY A 267 -34.38 12.72 -5.98
C GLY A 267 -33.27 12.14 -5.09
N LEU A 268 -33.58 11.09 -4.33
CA LEU A 268 -32.57 10.40 -3.51
C LEU A 268 -31.47 9.77 -4.37
N VAL A 269 -31.80 9.19 -5.54
CA VAL A 269 -30.80 8.63 -6.47
C VAL A 269 -29.85 9.70 -6.98
N ILE A 270 -30.36 10.87 -7.38
CA ILE A 270 -29.54 11.99 -7.83
C ILE A 270 -28.63 12.47 -6.68
N ALA A 271 -29.15 12.56 -5.45
CA ALA A 271 -28.34 12.89 -4.28
C ALA A 271 -27.27 11.82 -3.99
N THR A 272 -27.61 10.53 -3.97
CA THR A 272 -26.66 9.43 -3.77
C THR A 272 -25.56 9.43 -4.82
N LEU A 273 -25.88 9.58 -6.11
CA LEU A 273 -24.88 9.63 -7.18
C LEU A 273 -24.02 10.89 -7.11
N GLY A 274 -24.61 12.03 -6.71
CA GLY A 274 -23.88 13.24 -6.36
C GLY A 274 -22.86 12.98 -5.25
N LEU A 275 -23.27 12.38 -4.13
CA LEU A 275 -22.42 12.18 -2.95
C LEU A 275 -21.42 11.01 -3.07
N SER A 276 -21.73 9.97 -3.85
CA SER A 276 -20.84 8.80 -4.03
C SER A 276 -19.93 8.85 -5.24
N VAL A 277 -20.27 9.64 -6.28
CA VAL A 277 -19.50 9.69 -7.54
C VAL A 277 -19.20 11.13 -7.97
N GLY A 278 -20.22 11.98 -8.05
CA GLY A 278 -20.06 13.35 -8.55
C GLY A 278 -19.08 14.17 -7.69
N LEU A 279 -19.26 14.15 -6.37
CA LEU A 279 -18.50 14.92 -5.40
C LEU A 279 -17.04 14.46 -5.32
N PRO A 280 -16.70 13.15 -5.19
CA PRO A 280 -15.31 12.69 -5.28
C PRO A 280 -14.61 13.02 -6.61
N LEU A 281 -15.32 13.00 -7.75
CA LEU A 281 -14.73 13.33 -9.05
C LEU A 281 -14.58 14.84 -9.27
N VAL A 282 -15.50 15.66 -8.76
CA VAL A 282 -15.42 17.13 -8.81
C VAL A 282 -14.32 17.63 -7.87
N ASP A 283 -14.26 17.12 -6.63
CA ASP A 283 -13.20 17.46 -5.66
C ASP A 283 -11.80 17.15 -6.22
N LEU A 284 -11.63 15.97 -6.82
CA LEU A 284 -10.42 15.54 -7.50
C LEU A 284 -10.03 16.50 -8.64
N CYS A 285 -10.94 16.80 -9.55
CA CYS A 285 -10.67 17.56 -10.77
C CYS A 285 -10.68 19.08 -10.59
N ALA A 286 -11.32 19.62 -9.55
CA ALA A 286 -11.35 21.06 -9.25
C ALA A 286 -10.19 21.49 -8.32
N GLY A 287 -9.57 20.56 -7.59
CA GLY A 287 -8.43 20.87 -6.74
C GLY A 287 -7.21 21.31 -7.55
N GLU A 288 -6.82 22.59 -7.45
CA GLU A 288 -5.64 23.16 -8.13
C GLU A 288 -4.37 22.35 -7.86
N ARG A 289 -4.18 21.92 -6.59
CA ARG A 289 -3.06 21.08 -6.17
C ARG A 289 -3.01 19.72 -6.88
N THR A 290 -4.15 19.15 -7.29
CA THR A 290 -4.18 17.91 -8.10
C THR A 290 -3.42 18.08 -9.41
N TRP A 291 -3.56 19.24 -10.05
CA TRP A 291 -2.95 19.54 -11.35
C TRP A 291 -1.50 19.99 -11.24
N LEU A 292 -1.18 20.80 -10.22
CA LEU A 292 0.20 21.18 -9.90
C LEU A 292 1.08 19.94 -9.63
N GLU A 293 0.55 18.99 -8.84
CA GLU A 293 1.25 17.75 -8.49
C GLU A 293 1.17 16.66 -9.57
N PHE A 294 0.35 16.82 -10.62
CA PHE A 294 0.13 15.78 -11.63
C PHE A 294 1.42 15.37 -12.37
N PHE A 295 2.15 16.34 -12.91
CA PHE A 295 3.39 16.07 -13.65
C PHE A 295 4.55 15.62 -12.75
N PRO A 296 4.78 16.20 -11.56
CA PRO A 296 5.70 15.65 -10.56
C PRO A 296 5.39 14.19 -10.19
N ALA A 297 4.14 13.89 -9.81
CA ALA A 297 3.72 12.55 -9.42
C ALA A 297 3.84 11.54 -10.57
N PHE A 298 3.55 11.97 -11.81
CA PHE A 298 3.75 11.15 -13.01
C PHE A 298 5.22 10.82 -13.24
N LYS A 299 6.12 11.82 -13.24
CA LYS A 299 7.56 11.61 -13.45
C LYS A 299 8.19 10.73 -12.36
N ALA A 300 7.92 11.03 -11.10
CA ALA A 300 8.41 10.26 -9.96
C ALA A 300 7.74 8.87 -9.81
N GLY A 301 6.68 8.61 -10.58
CA GLY A 301 5.81 7.44 -10.49
C GLY A 301 5.80 6.50 -11.68
N GLN A 302 6.56 6.74 -12.75
CA GLN A 302 6.54 5.97 -14.00
C GLN A 302 6.58 4.45 -13.81
N SER A 303 7.46 3.96 -12.93
CA SER A 303 7.56 2.53 -12.58
C SER A 303 6.28 2.00 -11.94
N ALA A 304 5.72 2.72 -10.97
CA ALA A 304 4.47 2.34 -10.32
C ALA A 304 3.26 2.39 -11.26
N ILE A 305 3.21 3.36 -12.18
CA ILE A 305 2.18 3.45 -13.24
C ILE A 305 2.25 2.23 -14.15
N PHE A 306 3.45 1.90 -14.66
CA PHE A 306 3.67 0.73 -15.52
C PHE A 306 3.32 -0.58 -14.81
N ASN A 307 3.85 -0.79 -13.60
CA ASN A 307 3.55 -1.94 -12.75
C ASN A 307 2.03 -2.12 -12.54
N SER A 308 1.31 -1.04 -12.25
CA SER A 308 -0.13 -1.08 -12.01
C SER A 308 -0.92 -1.51 -13.23
N ALA A 309 -0.60 -0.96 -14.41
CA ALA A 309 -1.26 -1.32 -15.65
C ALA A 309 -0.91 -2.76 -16.09
N MET A 310 0.38 -3.09 -16.09
CA MET A 310 0.92 -4.38 -16.54
C MET A 310 0.48 -5.52 -15.61
N PHE A 311 0.70 -5.39 -14.30
CA PHE A 311 0.44 -6.50 -13.37
C PHE A 311 -1.05 -6.81 -13.28
N SER A 312 -1.92 -5.79 -13.30
CA SER A 312 -3.37 -5.97 -13.27
C SER A 312 -3.88 -6.64 -14.54
N ALA A 313 -3.33 -6.29 -15.71
CA ALA A 313 -3.70 -6.89 -17.00
C ALA A 313 -3.28 -8.37 -17.07
N VAL A 314 -2.07 -8.69 -16.60
CA VAL A 314 -1.56 -10.07 -16.54
C VAL A 314 -2.33 -10.91 -15.51
N ALA A 315 -2.59 -10.40 -14.31
CA ALA A 315 -3.39 -11.10 -13.30
C ALA A 315 -4.83 -11.39 -13.81
N ALA A 316 -5.46 -10.41 -14.47
CA ALA A 316 -6.77 -10.59 -15.10
C ALA A 316 -6.74 -11.63 -16.25
N ALA A 317 -5.68 -11.65 -17.05
CA ALA A 317 -5.49 -12.65 -18.10
C ALA A 317 -5.29 -14.06 -17.49
N LEU A 318 -4.47 -14.21 -16.44
CA LEU A 318 -4.26 -15.47 -15.73
C LEU A 318 -5.56 -16.02 -15.12
N VAL A 319 -6.36 -15.16 -14.46
CA VAL A 319 -7.69 -15.52 -13.93
C VAL A 319 -8.60 -16.05 -15.04
N VAL A 320 -8.65 -15.39 -16.21
CA VAL A 320 -9.45 -15.85 -17.35
C VAL A 320 -8.91 -17.15 -17.95
N VAL A 321 -7.60 -17.31 -18.10
CA VAL A 321 -6.98 -18.54 -18.63
C VAL A 321 -7.28 -19.73 -17.71
N ILE A 322 -7.11 -19.57 -16.39
CA ILE A 322 -7.43 -20.62 -15.40
C ILE A 322 -8.93 -20.94 -15.44
N ALA A 323 -9.79 -19.93 -15.56
CA ALA A 323 -11.23 -20.14 -15.67
C ALA A 323 -11.63 -20.94 -16.94
N LEU A 324 -11.11 -20.55 -18.10
CA LEU A 324 -11.33 -21.25 -19.38
C LEU A 324 -10.77 -22.69 -19.37
N ALA A 325 -9.70 -22.95 -18.61
CA ALA A 325 -9.15 -24.30 -18.43
C ALA A 325 -9.96 -25.17 -17.45
N THR A 326 -10.56 -24.58 -16.41
CA THR A 326 -11.10 -25.32 -15.25
C THR A 326 -12.63 -25.20 -15.03
N TRP A 327 -13.38 -24.53 -15.92
CA TRP A 327 -14.84 -24.31 -15.78
C TRP A 327 -15.72 -25.56 -15.55
N ARG A 328 -15.21 -26.75 -15.93
CA ARG A 328 -15.86 -28.05 -15.73
C ARG A 328 -15.65 -28.63 -14.33
N TRP A 329 -14.64 -28.15 -13.60
CA TRP A 329 -14.34 -28.62 -12.25
C TRP A 329 -15.30 -27.98 -11.22
N PRO A 330 -15.55 -28.60 -10.05
CA PRO A 330 -16.46 -28.08 -9.03
C PRO A 330 -15.85 -26.93 -8.18
N MET A 331 -15.04 -26.05 -8.80
CA MET A 331 -14.25 -25.05 -8.09
C MET A 331 -15.04 -23.86 -7.54
N GLY A 332 -16.23 -23.57 -8.07
CA GLY A 332 -17.02 -22.36 -7.76
C GLY A 332 -17.08 -21.95 -6.28
N PRO A 333 -17.46 -22.84 -5.33
CA PRO A 333 -17.50 -22.49 -3.91
C PRO A 333 -16.13 -22.22 -3.28
N ILE A 334 -15.06 -22.80 -3.82
CA ILE A 334 -13.68 -22.69 -3.30
C ILE A 334 -13.05 -21.36 -3.73
N THR A 335 -13.29 -20.93 -4.97
CA THR A 335 -12.69 -19.70 -5.51
C THR A 335 -13.16 -18.44 -4.78
N TRP A 336 -14.34 -18.47 -4.15
CA TRP A 336 -14.83 -17.37 -3.30
C TRP A 336 -14.09 -17.23 -1.95
N ILE A 337 -13.40 -18.26 -1.45
CA ILE A 337 -12.79 -18.21 -0.11
C ILE A 337 -11.70 -17.11 -0.04
N PRO A 338 -10.74 -17.01 -0.97
CA PRO A 338 -9.77 -15.91 -0.98
C PRO A 338 -10.42 -14.54 -1.26
N PHE A 339 -11.43 -14.47 -2.13
CA PHE A 339 -12.12 -13.22 -2.46
C PHE A 339 -12.84 -12.62 -1.25
N LEU A 340 -13.54 -13.47 -0.48
CA LEU A 340 -14.25 -13.10 0.74
C LEU A 340 -13.34 -13.14 1.99
N THR A 341 -12.03 -13.25 1.85
CA THR A 341 -11.06 -13.08 2.95
C THR A 341 -10.40 -11.69 2.82
N PRO A 342 -10.16 -10.95 3.91
CA PRO A 342 -9.41 -9.69 3.86
C PRO A 342 -8.04 -9.85 3.18
N GLY A 343 -7.68 -8.92 2.28
CA GLY A 343 -6.42 -8.99 1.54
C GLY A 343 -5.19 -9.09 2.44
N VAL A 344 -5.22 -8.39 3.57
CA VAL A 344 -4.21 -8.45 4.64
C VAL A 344 -3.94 -9.89 5.09
N LEU A 345 -4.99 -10.69 5.27
CA LEU A 345 -4.86 -12.08 5.74
C LEU A 345 -4.33 -13.00 4.65
N LEU A 346 -4.74 -12.81 3.40
CA LEU A 346 -4.14 -13.50 2.27
C LEU A 346 -2.64 -13.18 2.18
N GLY A 347 -2.24 -11.91 2.40
CA GLY A 347 -0.85 -11.49 2.53
C GLY A 347 -0.10 -12.21 3.65
N ILE A 348 -0.64 -12.26 4.87
CA ILE A 348 -0.03 -12.96 6.02
C ILE A 348 0.18 -14.46 5.72
N VAL A 349 -0.83 -15.12 5.14
CA VAL A 349 -0.74 -16.54 4.73
C VAL A 349 0.32 -16.75 3.64
N LEU A 350 0.38 -15.86 2.65
CA LEU A 350 1.39 -15.93 1.59
C LEU A 350 2.82 -15.73 2.13
N ILE A 351 3.05 -14.84 3.10
CA ILE A 351 4.35 -14.76 3.78
C ILE A 351 4.64 -16.08 4.50
N TYR A 352 3.71 -16.58 5.30
CA TYR A 352 3.92 -17.80 6.10
C TYR A 352 4.29 -19.01 5.24
N VAL A 353 3.67 -19.14 4.06
CA VAL A 353 3.92 -20.24 3.11
C VAL A 353 5.18 -20.00 2.28
N PHE A 354 5.33 -18.84 1.63
CA PHE A 354 6.34 -18.61 0.59
C PHE A 354 7.65 -17.98 1.08
N ASN A 355 7.69 -17.38 2.27
CA ASN A 355 8.94 -16.87 2.87
C ASN A 355 9.79 -18.02 3.46
N ARG A 356 10.27 -18.92 2.58
CA ARG A 356 11.08 -20.11 2.88
C ARG A 356 12.25 -20.18 1.89
N PRO A 357 13.45 -20.65 2.25
CA PRO A 357 14.61 -20.62 1.36
C PRO A 357 14.37 -21.19 -0.05
N PHE A 358 13.71 -22.35 -0.14
CA PHE A 358 13.34 -22.99 -1.41
C PHE A 358 12.33 -22.19 -2.26
N LEU A 359 11.42 -21.44 -1.62
CA LEU A 359 10.39 -20.63 -2.28
C LEU A 359 10.80 -19.16 -2.46
N SER A 360 11.98 -18.78 -1.95
CA SER A 360 12.51 -17.42 -2.01
C SER A 360 12.57 -16.81 -3.42
N PRO A 361 12.90 -17.54 -4.50
CA PRO A 361 12.87 -16.99 -5.86
C PRO A 361 11.47 -16.56 -6.32
N LEU A 362 10.42 -17.24 -5.86
CA LEU A 362 9.02 -16.85 -6.13
C LEU A 362 8.58 -15.71 -5.22
N TYR A 363 8.91 -15.79 -3.93
CA TYR A 363 8.52 -14.79 -2.92
C TYR A 363 9.19 -13.42 -3.13
N GLN A 364 10.43 -13.38 -3.63
CA GLN A 364 11.17 -12.15 -3.92
C GLN A 364 10.95 -11.60 -5.35
N SER A 365 10.09 -12.22 -6.15
CA SER A 365 9.79 -11.80 -7.53
C SER A 365 8.30 -11.49 -7.73
N VAL A 366 7.96 -10.82 -8.83
CA VAL A 366 6.59 -10.42 -9.18
C VAL A 366 5.62 -11.62 -9.26
N GLY A 367 6.13 -12.86 -9.35
CA GLY A 367 5.33 -14.08 -9.24
C GLY A 367 4.47 -14.16 -7.97
N ILE A 368 4.92 -13.60 -6.82
CA ILE A 368 4.09 -13.54 -5.61
C ILE A 368 2.88 -12.60 -5.76
N VAL A 369 3.03 -11.50 -6.51
CA VAL A 369 1.95 -10.55 -6.82
C VAL A 369 0.91 -11.21 -7.72
N PHE A 370 1.36 -11.89 -8.78
CA PHE A 370 0.48 -12.65 -9.67
C PHE A 370 -0.26 -13.77 -8.93
N LEU A 371 0.43 -14.53 -8.08
CA LEU A 371 -0.20 -15.57 -7.26
C LEU A 371 -1.27 -14.98 -6.33
N ALA A 372 -0.95 -13.88 -5.63
CA ALA A 372 -1.84 -13.24 -4.67
C ALA A 372 -3.14 -12.72 -5.32
N TRP A 373 -3.02 -11.93 -6.39
CA TRP A 373 -4.19 -11.38 -7.09
C TRP A 373 -4.96 -12.43 -7.87
N THR A 374 -4.28 -13.40 -8.50
CA THR A 374 -4.97 -14.52 -9.17
C THR A 374 -5.77 -15.31 -8.15
N ALA A 375 -5.20 -15.65 -6.98
CA ALA A 375 -5.93 -16.33 -5.93
C ALA A 375 -7.12 -15.51 -5.41
N ARG A 376 -6.94 -14.21 -5.12
CA ARG A 376 -8.01 -13.34 -4.59
C ARG A 376 -9.17 -13.16 -5.57
N TYR A 377 -8.90 -12.97 -6.86
CA TYR A 377 -9.92 -12.56 -7.84
C TYR A 377 -10.40 -13.68 -8.77
N LEU A 378 -9.88 -14.91 -8.64
CA LEU A 378 -10.39 -16.08 -9.37
C LEU A 378 -11.89 -16.31 -9.13
N ALA A 379 -12.46 -15.91 -7.99
CA ALA A 379 -13.91 -15.93 -7.74
C ALA A 379 -14.72 -15.28 -8.88
N VAL A 380 -14.36 -14.04 -9.24
CA VAL A 380 -15.09 -13.21 -10.20
C VAL A 380 -14.95 -13.81 -11.59
N GLY A 381 -13.70 -13.97 -12.06
CA GLY A 381 -13.46 -14.48 -13.42
C GLY A 381 -13.92 -15.92 -13.63
N TRP A 382 -13.70 -16.81 -12.66
CA TRP A 382 -14.10 -18.22 -12.78
C TRP A 382 -15.61 -18.38 -12.86
N ASN A 383 -16.38 -17.76 -11.96
CA ASN A 383 -17.83 -17.92 -11.95
C ASN A 383 -18.47 -17.24 -13.18
N THR A 384 -17.98 -16.09 -13.65
CA THR A 384 -18.49 -15.45 -14.88
C THR A 384 -18.17 -16.27 -16.13
N ALA A 385 -16.93 -16.75 -16.30
CA ALA A 385 -16.56 -17.56 -17.46
C ALA A 385 -17.23 -18.94 -17.45
N ALA A 386 -17.33 -19.60 -16.29
CA ALA A 386 -18.02 -20.87 -16.16
C ALA A 386 -19.53 -20.76 -16.37
N HIS A 387 -20.14 -19.61 -16.04
CA HIS A 387 -21.53 -19.33 -16.43
C HIS A 387 -21.65 -19.12 -17.95
N ALA A 388 -20.81 -18.27 -18.55
CA ALA A 388 -20.84 -18.00 -20.00
C ALA A 388 -20.65 -19.27 -20.84
N LEU A 389 -19.73 -20.17 -20.45
CA LEU A 389 -19.49 -21.45 -21.11
C LEU A 389 -20.61 -22.49 -20.92
N ARG A 390 -21.48 -22.31 -19.90
CA ARG A 390 -22.69 -23.13 -19.67
C ARG A 390 -23.94 -22.53 -20.31
N SER A 391 -23.91 -21.26 -20.69
CA SER A 391 -24.96 -20.58 -21.48
C SER A 391 -24.67 -20.57 -22.98
N VAL A 392 -23.73 -21.38 -23.45
CA VAL A 392 -23.50 -21.61 -24.88
C VAL A 392 -24.64 -22.48 -25.42
N ASP A 393 -25.18 -22.07 -26.56
CA ASP A 393 -26.21 -22.77 -27.30
C ASP A 393 -25.75 -24.18 -27.72
N GLY A 394 -26.52 -25.19 -27.28
CA GLY A 394 -26.27 -26.60 -27.58
C GLY A 394 -26.63 -26.97 -29.01
N ASP A 395 -27.75 -26.47 -29.52
CA ASP A 395 -28.28 -26.80 -30.84
C ASP A 395 -27.37 -26.22 -31.93
N LEU A 396 -26.88 -24.99 -31.77
CA LEU A 396 -25.84 -24.41 -32.64
C LEU A 396 -24.50 -25.16 -32.54
N THR A 397 -24.18 -25.75 -31.38
CA THR A 397 -22.96 -26.55 -31.20
C THR A 397 -23.05 -27.89 -31.91
N ASP A 398 -24.21 -28.55 -31.88
CA ASP A 398 -24.42 -29.86 -32.49
C ASP A 398 -24.75 -29.76 -33.99
N ALA A 399 -25.47 -28.75 -34.44
CA ALA A 399 -25.63 -28.45 -35.88
C ALA A 399 -24.27 -28.26 -36.57
N ALA A 400 -23.38 -27.44 -36.00
CA ALA A 400 -22.03 -27.24 -36.55
C ALA A 400 -21.16 -28.52 -36.49
N ARG A 401 -21.40 -29.43 -35.55
CA ARG A 401 -20.73 -30.75 -35.52
C ARG A 401 -21.23 -31.67 -36.65
N LEU A 402 -22.52 -31.63 -36.96
CA LEU A 402 -23.11 -32.40 -38.07
C LEU A 402 -22.58 -31.91 -39.43
N GLU A 403 -22.30 -30.60 -39.57
CA GLU A 403 -21.56 -30.03 -40.71
C GLU A 403 -20.04 -30.33 -40.70
N GLY A 404 -19.55 -31.13 -39.74
CA GLY A 404 -18.14 -31.55 -39.67
C GLY A 404 -17.17 -30.48 -39.14
N ALA A 405 -17.66 -29.42 -38.47
CA ALA A 405 -16.80 -28.34 -37.99
C ALA A 405 -15.76 -28.85 -36.96
N SER A 406 -14.48 -28.55 -37.23
CA SER A 406 -13.39 -28.88 -36.32
C SER A 406 -13.54 -28.17 -34.96
N ARG A 407 -12.87 -28.70 -33.93
CA ARG A 407 -12.82 -28.09 -32.58
C ARG A 407 -12.42 -26.61 -32.59
N TRP A 408 -11.59 -26.18 -33.55
CA TRP A 408 -11.20 -24.78 -33.71
C TRP A 408 -12.27 -23.94 -34.41
N GLN A 409 -12.97 -24.47 -35.41
CA GLN A 409 -14.11 -23.78 -36.04
C GLN A 409 -15.27 -23.60 -35.05
N LEU A 410 -15.60 -24.64 -34.27
CA LEU A 410 -16.59 -24.57 -33.19
C LEU A 410 -16.23 -23.49 -32.17
N LEU A 411 -15.00 -23.52 -31.64
CA LEU A 411 -14.54 -22.50 -30.69
C LEU A 411 -14.61 -21.09 -31.28
N ARG A 412 -14.13 -20.89 -32.51
CA ARG A 412 -13.97 -19.56 -33.12
C ARG A 412 -15.28 -18.94 -33.62
N HIS A 413 -16.19 -19.74 -34.17
CA HIS A 413 -17.38 -19.23 -34.88
C HIS A 413 -18.71 -19.53 -34.16
N VAL A 414 -18.77 -20.57 -33.31
CA VAL A 414 -19.99 -20.88 -32.53
C VAL A 414 -19.84 -20.38 -31.10
N HIS A 415 -18.79 -20.79 -30.39
CA HIS A 415 -18.66 -20.53 -28.94
C HIS A 415 -18.16 -19.13 -28.62
N TRP A 416 -17.07 -18.68 -29.25
CA TRP A 416 -16.45 -17.40 -28.95
C TRP A 416 -17.39 -16.19 -29.13
N PRO A 417 -18.21 -16.08 -30.20
CA PRO A 417 -19.14 -14.96 -30.34
C PRO A 417 -20.19 -14.89 -29.22
N GLN A 418 -20.59 -16.03 -28.65
CA GLN A 418 -21.58 -16.10 -27.57
C GLN A 418 -20.99 -15.74 -26.18
N ILE A 419 -19.71 -16.03 -25.94
CA ILE A 419 -19.06 -15.85 -24.62
C ILE A 419 -18.13 -14.64 -24.53
N ALA A 420 -17.63 -14.11 -25.67
CA ALA A 420 -16.62 -13.06 -25.67
C ALA A 420 -17.02 -11.78 -24.89
N PRO A 421 -18.29 -11.28 -24.95
CA PRO A 421 -18.71 -10.14 -24.12
C PRO A 421 -18.57 -10.39 -22.61
N GLN A 422 -18.95 -11.59 -22.15
CA GLN A 422 -18.92 -12.01 -20.75
C GLN A 422 -17.48 -12.25 -20.29
N ILE A 423 -16.63 -12.83 -21.14
CA ILE A 423 -15.19 -13.01 -20.89
C ILE A 423 -14.46 -11.66 -20.85
N ALA A 424 -14.80 -10.72 -21.74
CA ALA A 424 -14.25 -9.36 -21.71
C ALA A 424 -14.68 -8.60 -20.44
N ALA A 425 -15.94 -8.73 -20.01
CA ALA A 425 -16.41 -8.18 -18.75
C ALA A 425 -15.73 -8.82 -17.53
N ALA A 426 -15.53 -10.14 -17.53
CA ALA A 426 -14.81 -10.87 -16.49
C ALA A 426 -13.35 -10.43 -16.38
N TRP A 427 -12.66 -10.26 -17.52
CA TRP A 427 -11.31 -9.72 -17.57
C TRP A 427 -11.27 -8.29 -17.04
N TYR A 428 -12.15 -7.41 -17.52
CA TYR A 428 -12.14 -5.99 -17.15
C TYR A 428 -12.46 -5.77 -15.66
N LEU A 429 -13.45 -6.46 -15.10
CA LEU A 429 -13.73 -6.41 -13.66
C LEU A 429 -12.55 -6.94 -12.83
N THR A 430 -11.88 -7.99 -13.29
CA THR A 430 -10.68 -8.52 -12.60
C THR A 430 -9.51 -7.54 -12.69
N TYR A 431 -9.26 -6.95 -13.87
CA TYR A 431 -8.24 -5.91 -14.09
C TYR A 431 -8.46 -4.75 -13.14
N LEU A 432 -9.69 -4.27 -13.06
CA LEU A 432 -10.09 -3.18 -12.17
C LEU A 432 -9.87 -3.53 -10.69
N PHE A 433 -10.31 -4.70 -10.22
CA PHE A 433 -10.09 -5.11 -8.83
C PHE A 433 -8.59 -5.20 -8.47
N CYS A 434 -7.76 -5.76 -9.34
CA CYS A 434 -6.30 -5.75 -9.17
C CYS A 434 -5.74 -4.32 -9.08
N LEU A 435 -6.17 -3.43 -9.99
CA LEU A 435 -5.65 -2.07 -10.12
C LEU A 435 -5.77 -1.25 -8.83
N TRP A 436 -6.81 -1.47 -8.03
CA TRP A 436 -7.03 -0.75 -6.76
C TRP A 436 -6.52 -1.49 -5.51
N ASP A 437 -6.15 -2.78 -5.61
CA ASP A 437 -5.86 -3.62 -4.45
C ASP A 437 -4.49 -3.32 -3.82
N ALA A 438 -4.49 -2.41 -2.84
CA ALA A 438 -3.40 -2.23 -1.91
C ALA A 438 -3.42 -3.26 -0.75
N GLU A 439 -4.60 -3.76 -0.38
CA GLU A 439 -4.82 -4.53 0.85
C GLU A 439 -4.09 -5.86 0.86
N THR A 440 -4.03 -6.55 -0.29
CA THR A 440 -3.28 -7.81 -0.41
C THR A 440 -1.78 -7.55 -0.47
N LEU A 441 -1.34 -6.56 -1.24
CA LEU A 441 0.07 -6.39 -1.58
C LEU A 441 0.90 -5.68 -0.52
N ILE A 442 0.29 -4.86 0.35
CA ILE A 442 0.98 -4.05 1.39
C ILE A 442 1.89 -4.87 2.34
N LEU A 443 1.76 -6.20 2.36
CA LEU A 443 2.61 -7.13 3.12
C LEU A 443 3.55 -8.01 2.27
N VAL A 444 3.22 -8.28 1.00
CA VAL A 444 3.92 -9.27 0.13
C VAL A 444 4.59 -8.67 -1.11
N MET A 445 4.57 -7.35 -1.27
CA MET A 445 5.15 -6.66 -2.42
C MET A 445 6.69 -6.76 -2.46
N PRO A 446 7.29 -7.34 -3.52
CA PRO A 446 8.74 -7.45 -3.65
C PRO A 446 9.38 -6.11 -4.07
N PRO A 447 10.70 -5.92 -3.85
CA PRO A 447 11.36 -4.65 -4.11
C PRO A 447 11.23 -4.17 -5.57
N GLY A 448 10.76 -2.93 -5.77
CA GLY A 448 10.60 -2.33 -7.10
C GLY A 448 9.31 -2.69 -7.82
N ALA A 449 8.53 -3.64 -7.32
CA ALA A 449 7.21 -4.01 -7.85
C ALA A 449 6.08 -3.11 -7.30
N GLU A 450 6.38 -1.87 -6.87
CA GLU A 450 5.38 -0.98 -6.27
C GLU A 450 4.26 -0.65 -7.26
N THR A 451 3.01 -0.69 -6.79
CA THR A 451 1.82 -0.26 -7.55
C THR A 451 1.34 1.10 -7.06
N LEU A 452 0.59 1.81 -7.89
CA LEU A 452 -0.07 3.07 -7.53
C LEU A 452 -1.01 2.90 -6.34
N SER A 453 -1.73 1.77 -6.24
CA SER A 453 -2.60 1.47 -5.10
C SER A 453 -1.83 1.44 -3.78
N VAL A 454 -0.70 0.72 -3.72
CA VAL A 454 0.16 0.68 -2.53
C VAL A 454 0.87 2.03 -2.30
N ARG A 455 1.31 2.72 -3.34
CA ARG A 455 1.94 4.05 -3.24
C ARG A 455 0.97 5.10 -2.67
N VAL A 456 -0.28 5.12 -3.13
CA VAL A 456 -1.33 6.00 -2.58
C VAL A 456 -1.65 5.65 -1.13
N PHE A 457 -1.78 4.36 -0.80
CA PHE A 457 -1.97 3.92 0.59
C PHE A 457 -0.81 4.36 1.50
N ASN A 458 0.44 4.22 1.03
CA ASN A 458 1.64 4.68 1.74
C ASN A 458 1.56 6.19 2.03
N PHE A 459 1.21 7.04 1.06
CA PHE A 459 1.12 8.50 1.28
C PHE A 459 -0.08 8.92 2.15
N LEU A 460 -1.21 8.21 2.08
CA LEU A 460 -2.35 8.46 2.97
C LEU A 460 -2.05 8.12 4.44
N HIS A 461 -1.36 7.00 4.71
CA HIS A 461 -0.89 6.70 6.07
C HIS A 461 0.08 7.78 6.60
N TYR A 462 0.72 8.53 5.71
CA TYR A 462 1.56 9.67 6.05
C TYR A 462 0.93 11.05 5.80
N GLY A 463 -0.40 11.13 5.71
CA GLY A 463 -1.19 12.35 5.88
C GLY A 463 -1.07 13.42 4.80
N HIS A 464 -0.69 13.08 3.56
CA HIS A 464 -0.40 14.10 2.54
C HIS A 464 -1.36 14.04 1.32
N ASN A 465 -2.32 14.95 1.28
CA ASN A 465 -3.47 14.88 0.36
C ASN A 465 -3.18 15.27 -1.11
N ALA A 466 -2.25 16.20 -1.36
CA ALA A 466 -2.08 16.82 -2.68
C ALA A 466 -1.64 15.80 -3.76
N GLN A 467 -0.54 15.09 -3.52
CA GLN A 467 -0.04 14.05 -4.42
C GLN A 467 -0.91 12.79 -4.45
N VAL A 468 -1.65 12.52 -3.37
CA VAL A 468 -2.65 11.43 -3.35
C VAL A 468 -3.72 11.67 -4.41
N ASN A 469 -4.25 12.90 -4.52
CA ASN A 469 -5.23 13.24 -5.55
C ASN A 469 -4.63 13.07 -6.96
N ALA A 470 -3.44 13.60 -7.22
CA ALA A 470 -2.74 13.43 -8.51
C ALA A 470 -2.59 11.95 -8.90
N LEU A 471 -2.18 11.09 -7.96
CA LEU A 471 -2.04 9.64 -8.19
C LEU A 471 -3.39 8.93 -8.36
N CYS A 472 -4.45 9.37 -7.67
CA CYS A 472 -5.81 8.87 -7.87
C CYS A 472 -6.34 9.20 -9.27
N LEU A 473 -6.07 10.41 -9.78
CA LEU A 473 -6.45 10.80 -11.14
C LEU A 473 -5.74 9.92 -12.19
N ILE A 474 -4.44 9.66 -12.03
CA ILE A 474 -3.69 8.72 -12.87
C ILE A 474 -4.28 7.29 -12.77
N LEU A 475 -4.70 6.86 -11.57
CA LEU A 475 -5.31 5.54 -11.38
C LEU A 475 -6.67 5.41 -12.09
N LEU A 476 -7.48 6.47 -12.11
CA LEU A 476 -8.72 6.52 -12.90
C LEU A 476 -8.46 6.53 -14.41
N MET A 477 -7.41 7.23 -14.87
CA MET A 477 -6.99 7.18 -16.27
C MET A 477 -6.60 5.76 -16.68
N LEU A 478 -5.85 5.02 -15.84
CA LEU A 478 -5.56 3.61 -16.07
C LEU A 478 -6.82 2.73 -16.07
N ALA A 479 -7.75 2.95 -15.13
CA ALA A 479 -9.01 2.20 -15.08
C ALA A 479 -9.81 2.33 -16.39
N VAL A 480 -9.82 3.52 -16.99
CA VAL A 480 -10.54 3.82 -18.25
C VAL A 480 -9.75 3.40 -19.50
N ALA A 481 -8.42 3.31 -19.44
CA ALA A 481 -7.56 3.07 -20.61
C ALA A 481 -7.93 1.82 -21.44
N PRO A 482 -8.24 0.63 -20.87
CA PRO A 482 -8.66 -0.52 -21.66
C PRO A 482 -9.93 -0.27 -22.49
N LEU A 483 -10.88 0.51 -21.96
CA LEU A 483 -12.12 0.85 -22.68
C LEU A 483 -11.86 1.82 -23.84
N VAL A 484 -10.97 2.80 -23.63
CA VAL A 484 -10.57 3.76 -24.69
C VAL A 484 -9.79 3.04 -25.79
N ILE A 485 -8.84 2.17 -25.44
CA ILE A 485 -8.08 1.34 -26.39
C ILE A 485 -9.02 0.42 -27.18
N TRP A 486 -10.00 -0.20 -26.51
CA TRP A 486 -11.02 -1.04 -27.16
C TRP A 486 -11.89 -0.21 -28.12
N SER A 487 -12.38 0.95 -27.69
CA SER A 487 -13.24 1.82 -28.51
C SER A 487 -12.49 2.38 -29.73
N ALA A 488 -11.26 2.85 -29.56
CA ALA A 488 -10.40 3.26 -30.66
C ALA A 488 -10.11 2.09 -31.60
N GLY A 489 -9.81 0.90 -31.05
CA GLY A 489 -9.61 -0.32 -31.80
C GLY A 489 -10.82 -0.75 -32.64
N GLN A 490 -12.05 -0.56 -32.15
CA GLN A 490 -13.27 -0.77 -32.93
C GLN A 490 -13.46 0.29 -34.02
N SER A 491 -13.23 1.57 -33.73
CA SER A 491 -13.32 2.65 -34.74
C SER A 491 -12.33 2.45 -35.88
N VAL A 492 -11.08 2.06 -35.56
CA VAL A 492 -10.04 1.74 -36.56
C VAL A 492 -10.34 0.43 -37.29
N ARG A 493 -11.18 -0.46 -36.76
CA ARG A 493 -11.54 -1.75 -37.40
C ARG A 493 -12.38 -1.59 -38.68
N ASN A 494 -12.97 -0.41 -38.90
CA ASN A 494 -13.60 -0.04 -40.16
C ASN A 494 -12.57 0.34 -41.25
N LEU A 495 -11.29 0.48 -40.91
CA LEU A 495 -10.16 0.50 -41.84
C LEU A 495 -9.37 -0.82 -41.72
N LYS A 496 -8.86 -1.32 -42.85
CA LYS A 496 -8.35 -2.71 -42.98
C LYS A 496 -6.98 -2.99 -42.31
N VAL A 497 -6.57 -2.23 -41.28
CA VAL A 497 -5.22 -2.25 -40.70
C VAL A 497 -5.17 -2.79 -39.25
N ALA A 498 -6.30 -2.83 -38.54
CA ALA A 498 -6.35 -3.15 -37.09
C ALA A 498 -5.90 -4.58 -36.69
N ALA A 499 -5.65 -5.49 -37.64
CA ALA A 499 -5.33 -6.89 -37.36
C ALA A 499 -3.91 -7.14 -36.81
N THR A 500 -2.96 -6.27 -37.15
CA THR A 500 -1.52 -6.46 -36.83
C THR A 500 -1.17 -5.97 -35.42
N ALA A 501 -1.70 -4.81 -35.02
CA ALA A 501 -1.42 -4.21 -33.71
C ALA A 501 -1.94 -5.07 -32.54
N LEU A 502 -3.15 -5.64 -32.67
CA LEU A 502 -3.72 -6.49 -31.62
C LEU A 502 -2.92 -7.79 -31.41
N ARG A 503 -2.29 -8.32 -32.47
CA ARG A 503 -1.40 -9.48 -32.37
C ARG A 503 -0.11 -9.15 -31.61
N LEU A 504 0.48 -7.98 -31.84
CA LEU A 504 1.67 -7.54 -31.10
C LEU A 504 1.41 -7.40 -29.60
N VAL A 505 0.28 -6.80 -29.20
CA VAL A 505 -0.08 -6.67 -27.78
C VAL A 505 -0.30 -8.05 -27.12
N VAL A 506 -1.06 -8.95 -27.76
CA VAL A 506 -1.36 -10.28 -27.20
C VAL A 506 -0.11 -11.17 -27.14
N LEU A 507 0.78 -11.09 -28.15
CA LEU A 507 2.03 -11.86 -28.17
C LEU A 507 3.03 -11.33 -27.12
N ALA A 508 3.11 -10.01 -26.93
CA ALA A 508 3.92 -9.40 -25.87
C ALA A 508 3.45 -9.77 -24.46
N THR A 509 2.16 -10.07 -24.25
CA THR A 509 1.64 -10.57 -22.96
C THR A 509 1.89 -12.06 -22.69
N LEU A 510 2.49 -12.81 -23.63
CA LEU A 510 2.65 -14.27 -23.53
C LEU A 510 4.10 -14.80 -23.65
N ILE A 511 5.09 -13.94 -23.88
CA ILE A 511 6.51 -14.37 -23.97
C ILE A 511 7.43 -13.41 -23.17
N GLY A 512 7.71 -13.78 -21.92
CA GLY A 512 8.80 -13.22 -21.10
C GLY A 512 8.51 -11.87 -20.41
N PRO A 513 9.29 -11.50 -19.37
CA PRO A 513 10.39 -12.25 -18.77
C PRO A 513 9.93 -13.13 -17.58
N ALA A 514 9.94 -14.45 -17.78
CA ALA A 514 10.30 -15.35 -16.71
C ALA A 514 11.84 -15.43 -16.65
N LEU A 515 12.41 -15.76 -15.47
CA LEU A 515 13.84 -16.05 -15.28
C LEU A 515 14.82 -14.86 -15.51
N ALA A 516 14.65 -13.80 -14.74
CA ALA A 516 15.76 -12.89 -14.36
C ALA A 516 16.01 -12.96 -12.84
N GLY A 517 16.20 -14.19 -12.33
CA GLY A 517 16.17 -14.50 -10.89
C GLY A 517 17.25 -15.46 -10.40
N CYS A 518 18.30 -15.69 -11.19
CA CYS A 518 19.45 -16.50 -10.80
C CYS A 518 20.38 -15.72 -9.85
N ALA A 519 19.90 -15.44 -8.63
CA ALA A 519 20.77 -15.04 -7.54
C ALA A 519 21.63 -16.24 -7.12
N PRO A 520 22.98 -16.16 -7.17
CA PRO A 520 23.83 -17.24 -6.70
C PRO A 520 23.59 -17.48 -5.20
N GLY A 521 23.28 -18.72 -4.83
CA GLY A 521 23.03 -19.08 -3.44
C GLY A 521 24.32 -19.27 -2.65
N THR A 522 24.80 -18.24 -1.95
CA THR A 522 25.51 -18.41 -0.68
C THR A 522 25.49 -17.12 0.16
N SER A 523 25.47 -17.28 1.49
CA SER A 523 25.31 -16.18 2.44
C SER A 523 26.64 -15.57 2.88
N SER A 524 27.29 -14.79 2.02
CA SER A 524 28.29 -13.83 2.48
C SER A 524 27.57 -12.57 2.99
N ASN A 525 27.77 -12.22 4.26
CA ASN A 525 27.29 -10.94 4.81
C ASN A 525 28.06 -9.72 4.25
N GLU A 526 29.01 -9.95 3.34
CA GLU A 526 29.73 -8.92 2.60
C GLU A 526 29.75 -9.25 1.11
N ALA A 527 29.75 -8.22 0.26
CA ALA A 527 29.91 -8.36 -1.19
C ALA A 527 30.80 -7.23 -1.76
N PRO A 528 31.64 -7.49 -2.77
CA PRO A 528 32.34 -6.43 -3.50
C PRO A 528 31.35 -5.54 -4.24
N MET A 529 31.71 -4.28 -4.50
CA MET A 529 30.86 -3.36 -5.24
C MET A 529 31.64 -2.53 -6.26
N GLU A 530 31.10 -2.45 -7.48
CA GLU A 530 31.52 -1.46 -8.47
C GLU A 530 31.01 -0.08 -8.02
N SER A 531 31.93 0.75 -7.54
CA SER A 531 31.64 2.12 -7.08
C SER A 531 32.91 2.95 -7.03
N LYS A 532 32.77 4.25 -7.32
CA LYS A 532 33.84 5.25 -7.25
C LYS A 532 34.25 5.53 -5.82
N LEU A 533 33.30 5.59 -4.89
CA LEU A 533 33.54 5.96 -3.49
C LEU A 533 33.66 4.76 -2.54
N PHE A 534 33.12 3.59 -2.88
CA PHE A 534 33.03 2.44 -1.97
C PHE A 534 33.61 1.15 -2.58
N SER A 535 34.18 0.28 -1.73
CA SER A 535 34.89 -0.96 -2.15
C SER A 535 34.05 -2.23 -1.97
N ARG A 536 33.31 -2.32 -0.86
CA ARG A 536 32.43 -3.43 -0.50
C ARG A 536 31.24 -2.94 0.30
N VAL A 537 30.17 -3.72 0.30
CA VAL A 537 28.99 -3.56 1.17
C VAL A 537 28.94 -4.69 2.18
N LYS A 538 28.56 -4.38 3.43
CA LYS A 538 28.33 -5.32 4.52
C LYS A 538 26.88 -5.23 5.00
N VAL A 539 26.21 -6.37 5.13
CA VAL A 539 24.88 -6.49 5.75
C VAL A 539 25.04 -6.62 7.26
N ILE A 540 24.27 -5.82 8.00
CA ILE A 540 24.13 -5.87 9.45
C ILE A 540 22.67 -6.22 9.76
N GLY A 541 22.48 -7.30 10.51
CA GLY A 541 21.18 -7.79 10.94
C GLY A 541 20.29 -8.41 9.87
N THR A 542 19.16 -8.96 10.32
CA THR A 542 18.19 -9.73 9.51
C THR A 542 16.74 -9.39 9.93
N ARG A 543 15.74 -9.86 9.16
CA ARG A 543 14.32 -9.70 9.50
C ARG A 543 13.96 -10.46 10.78
N GLY A 544 13.53 -9.74 11.81
CA GLY A 544 12.98 -10.35 13.02
C GLY A 544 12.80 -9.40 14.19
N GLY A 545 12.72 -9.97 15.40
CA GLY A 545 12.44 -9.28 16.67
C GLY A 545 13.41 -9.62 17.80
N GLY A 546 14.35 -10.54 17.59
CA GLY A 546 15.47 -10.83 18.50
C GLY A 546 16.56 -9.76 18.46
N LEU A 547 17.62 -9.98 19.25
CA LEU A 547 18.79 -9.09 19.31
C LEU A 547 19.60 -9.20 18.01
N GLY A 548 19.97 -8.06 17.43
CA GLY A 548 20.63 -8.00 16.13
C GLY A 548 19.71 -8.18 14.92
N GLU A 549 18.43 -8.51 15.14
CA GLU A 549 17.40 -8.51 14.10
C GLU A 549 16.70 -7.14 14.02
N PHE A 550 15.94 -6.87 12.96
CA PHE A 550 15.17 -5.62 12.83
C PHE A 550 13.76 -5.82 12.28
N ASN A 551 12.82 -5.00 12.76
CA ASN A 551 11.59 -4.70 12.04
C ASN A 551 11.66 -3.29 11.43
N LYS A 552 11.86 -3.16 10.12
CA LYS A 552 11.79 -1.87 9.38
C LYS A 552 12.62 -0.76 10.07
N PRO A 553 13.97 -0.86 10.07
CA PRO A 553 14.83 0.17 10.64
C PRO A 553 14.53 1.54 10.01
N ARG A 554 14.31 2.56 10.85
CA ARG A 554 13.72 3.86 10.47
C ARG A 554 14.72 5.01 10.47
N SER A 555 15.70 4.97 11.37
CA SER A 555 16.78 5.96 11.43
C SER A 555 18.04 5.36 12.05
N LEU A 556 19.17 6.03 11.77
CA LEU A 556 20.51 5.63 12.17
C LEU A 556 21.23 6.81 12.81
N ALA A 557 22.01 6.54 13.86
CA ALA A 557 22.96 7.49 14.44
C ALA A 557 24.29 6.79 14.70
N VAL A 558 25.37 7.56 14.86
CA VAL A 558 26.72 7.06 15.15
C VAL A 558 27.33 7.87 16.30
N ASP A 559 27.91 7.20 17.30
CA ASP A 559 28.57 7.88 18.43
C ASP A 559 29.99 8.38 18.09
N ALA A 560 30.80 8.71 19.11
CA ALA A 560 32.17 9.20 18.91
C ALA A 560 33.19 8.06 18.67
N GLN A 561 32.78 6.81 18.83
CA GLN A 561 33.59 5.60 18.71
C GLN A 561 33.20 4.77 17.47
N ASP A 562 32.51 5.39 16.51
CA ASP A 562 31.94 4.78 15.31
C ASP A 562 30.90 3.65 15.58
N ASN A 563 30.34 3.53 16.80
CA ASN A 563 29.26 2.57 17.06
C ASN A 563 27.96 3.04 16.38
N LEU A 564 27.27 2.12 15.73
CA LEU A 564 25.99 2.36 15.06
C LEU A 564 24.82 2.17 16.03
N TYR A 565 23.88 3.11 16.03
CA TYR A 565 22.59 3.02 16.72
C TYR A 565 21.48 2.92 15.66
N VAL A 566 20.58 1.97 15.83
CA VAL A 566 19.49 1.68 14.90
C VAL A 566 18.17 1.67 15.65
N VAL A 567 17.21 2.47 15.21
CA VAL A 567 15.82 2.45 15.74
C VAL A 567 14.88 1.78 14.75
N ASP A 568 14.01 0.90 15.25
CA ASP A 568 13.13 0.06 14.42
C ASP A 568 11.64 0.15 14.85
N MET A 569 10.72 -0.45 14.08
CA MET A 569 9.27 -0.39 14.33
C MET A 569 8.78 -1.14 15.57
N THR A 570 9.63 -1.92 16.26
CA THR A 570 9.29 -2.42 17.61
C THR A 570 9.38 -1.32 18.67
N GLY A 571 10.03 -0.20 18.35
CA GLY A 571 10.25 0.92 19.27
C GLY A 571 11.46 0.74 20.19
N ARG A 572 12.39 -0.13 19.82
CA ARG A 572 13.71 -0.27 20.46
C ARG A 572 14.78 0.51 19.70
N VAL A 573 15.84 0.88 20.41
CA VAL A 573 17.12 1.31 19.82
C VAL A 573 18.17 0.24 20.13
N GLN A 574 18.87 -0.24 19.11
CA GLN A 574 19.95 -1.23 19.23
C GLN A 574 21.30 -0.59 18.86
N LYS A 575 22.33 -0.86 19.67
CA LYS A 575 23.71 -0.40 19.51
C LYS A 575 24.58 -1.54 18.97
N PHE A 576 25.40 -1.22 17.97
CA PHE A 576 26.31 -2.15 17.30
C PHE A 576 27.72 -1.54 17.21
N SER A 577 28.74 -2.38 17.21
CA SER A 577 30.12 -1.97 16.95
C SER A 577 30.34 -1.44 15.53
N PRO A 578 31.48 -0.79 15.23
CA PRO A 578 31.82 -0.38 13.86
C PRO A 578 31.85 -1.53 12.84
N ASP A 579 32.04 -2.77 13.30
CA ASP A 579 32.06 -4.00 12.50
C ASP A 579 30.69 -4.70 12.37
N GLY A 580 29.68 -4.21 13.08
CA GLY A 580 28.29 -4.70 13.03
C GLY A 580 27.95 -5.78 14.06
N THR A 581 28.79 -6.04 15.06
CA THR A 581 28.42 -6.91 16.19
C THR A 581 27.45 -6.18 17.12
N PHE A 582 26.40 -6.86 17.59
CA PHE A 582 25.48 -6.31 18.58
C PHE A 582 26.20 -6.04 19.92
N LEU A 583 25.89 -4.91 20.58
CA LEU A 583 26.51 -4.51 21.84
C LEU A 583 25.48 -4.32 22.97
N ASN A 584 24.40 -3.56 22.73
CA ASN A 584 23.41 -3.21 23.74
C ASN A 584 22.07 -2.81 23.07
N PHE A 585 20.98 -2.75 23.84
CA PHE A 585 19.72 -2.16 23.38
C PHE A 585 18.92 -1.53 24.52
N TRP A 586 18.00 -0.63 24.19
CA TRP A 586 16.95 -0.20 25.10
C TRP A 586 15.60 -0.11 24.38
N GLN A 587 14.53 -0.27 25.15
CA GLN A 587 13.15 -0.08 24.67
C GLN A 587 12.69 1.34 24.98
N MET A 588 11.99 2.00 24.06
CA MET A 588 11.37 3.30 24.36
C MET A 588 10.23 3.15 25.39
N PRO A 589 10.07 4.06 26.36
CA PRO A 589 9.17 3.84 27.52
C PRO A 589 7.69 3.63 27.17
N GLU A 590 7.19 4.29 26.13
CA GLU A 590 5.81 4.16 25.65
C GLU A 590 5.83 3.99 24.13
N THR A 591 5.06 3.06 23.56
CA THR A 591 5.04 2.87 22.10
C THR A 591 3.66 2.64 21.50
N ASP A 592 2.60 2.92 22.27
CA ASP A 592 1.20 2.62 21.92
C ASP A 592 0.58 3.67 20.98
N LYS A 593 0.89 4.96 21.15
CA LYS A 593 0.45 6.02 20.21
C LYS A 593 1.19 5.97 18.88
N GLY A 594 2.37 5.37 18.85
CA GLY A 594 3.23 5.26 17.68
C GLY A 594 4.69 4.94 18.05
N LYS A 595 5.56 4.92 17.04
CA LYS A 595 6.98 4.49 17.18
C LYS A 595 7.94 5.66 16.89
N PRO A 596 9.12 5.71 17.54
CA PRO A 596 10.17 6.70 17.27
C PRO A 596 10.60 6.70 15.78
N LYS A 597 10.99 7.87 15.24
CA LYS A 597 11.56 7.99 13.88
C LYS A 597 13.00 8.49 13.90
N GLY A 598 13.22 9.81 13.92
CA GLY A 598 14.54 10.40 13.71
C GLY A 598 15.51 10.19 14.88
N MET A 599 16.81 10.09 14.56
CA MET A 599 17.88 10.10 15.55
C MET A 599 19.07 10.96 15.11
N CYS A 600 19.81 11.48 16.08
CA CYS A 600 21.13 12.07 15.88
C CYS A 600 21.99 11.93 17.16
N ARG A 601 23.20 12.50 17.15
CA ARG A 601 24.05 12.65 18.33
C ARG A 601 24.11 14.12 18.74
N ASP A 602 23.98 14.43 20.03
CA ASP A 602 24.17 15.80 20.53
C ASP A 602 25.64 16.13 20.83
N GLY A 603 25.93 17.41 21.12
CA GLY A 603 27.27 17.90 21.46
C GLY A 603 27.85 17.34 22.77
N LYS A 604 27.02 16.72 23.61
CA LYS A 604 27.43 16.05 24.86
C LYS A 604 27.66 14.54 24.66
N GLY A 605 27.45 14.04 23.44
CA GLY A 605 27.62 12.63 23.05
C GLY A 605 26.39 11.75 23.28
N ASN A 606 25.26 12.30 23.70
CA ASN A 606 24.02 11.55 23.85
C ASN A 606 23.42 11.20 22.49
N ILE A 607 22.65 10.11 22.42
CA ILE A 607 21.80 9.78 21.28
C ILE A 607 20.44 10.44 21.48
N VAL A 608 20.09 11.35 20.58
CA VAL A 608 18.79 12.01 20.54
C VAL A 608 17.82 11.13 19.76
N VAL A 609 16.63 10.89 20.30
CA VAL A 609 15.61 10.01 19.70
C VAL A 609 14.25 10.72 19.69
N LEU A 610 13.67 10.85 18.50
CA LEU A 610 12.47 11.62 18.24
C LEU A 610 11.21 10.73 18.14
N GLU A 611 10.14 11.10 18.83
CA GLU A 611 8.86 10.37 18.83
C GLU A 611 7.71 11.22 18.26
N PRO A 612 7.36 11.04 16.97
CA PRO A 612 6.36 11.87 16.29
C PRO A 612 4.99 11.88 16.98
N HIS A 613 4.54 10.72 17.46
CA HIS A 613 3.19 10.50 18.00
C HIS A 613 3.06 10.84 19.51
N TYR A 614 4.17 11.23 20.14
CA TYR A 614 4.21 11.74 21.52
C TYR A 614 4.65 13.22 21.56
N SER A 615 4.91 13.85 20.40
CA SER A 615 5.38 15.23 20.27
C SER A 615 6.61 15.54 21.14
N ARG A 616 7.53 14.57 21.27
CA ARG A 616 8.70 14.68 22.17
C ARG A 616 10.04 14.34 21.51
N VAL A 617 11.07 14.95 22.07
CA VAL A 617 12.49 14.71 21.83
C VAL A 617 13.08 14.12 23.11
N ASN A 618 13.82 13.02 23.00
CA ASN A 618 14.49 12.35 24.11
C ASN A 618 16.01 12.39 23.91
N HIS A 619 16.78 12.54 24.98
CA HIS A 619 18.23 12.39 24.97
C HIS A 619 18.61 11.19 25.86
N PHE A 620 19.32 10.22 25.30
CA PHE A 620 19.81 9.03 26.00
C PHE A 620 21.34 9.01 26.04
N THR A 621 21.94 8.57 27.15
CA THR A 621 23.38 8.25 27.14
C THR A 621 23.70 7.16 26.10
N PRO A 622 24.97 7.02 25.67
CA PRO A 622 25.42 5.90 24.84
C PRO A 622 25.06 4.48 25.33
N ASP A 623 24.60 4.34 26.58
CA ASP A 623 24.22 3.08 27.22
C ASP A 623 22.69 2.92 27.40
N GLY A 624 21.90 3.89 26.92
CA GLY A 624 20.43 3.82 26.91
C GLY A 624 19.73 4.45 28.13
N LYS A 625 20.43 5.21 28.98
CA LYS A 625 19.80 5.93 30.10
C LYS A 625 19.21 7.26 29.63
N LEU A 626 17.89 7.45 29.78
CA LEU A 626 17.23 8.74 29.52
C LEU A 626 17.78 9.82 30.46
N VAL A 627 18.23 10.95 29.90
CA VAL A 627 18.79 12.10 30.64
C VAL A 627 18.06 13.42 30.39
N ALA A 628 17.33 13.56 29.29
CA ALA A 628 16.39 14.66 29.06
C ALA A 628 15.22 14.22 28.18
N GLN A 629 14.05 14.80 28.41
CA GLN A 629 12.85 14.65 27.57
C GLN A 629 12.14 16.01 27.52
N TRP A 630 11.79 16.47 26.32
CA TRP A 630 11.11 17.76 26.10
C TRP A 630 10.21 17.74 24.86
N GLY A 631 9.36 18.76 24.71
CA GLY A 631 8.36 18.88 23.66
C GLY A 631 6.93 18.94 24.21
N ALA A 632 6.03 19.55 23.44
CA ALA A 632 4.61 19.69 23.76
C ALA A 632 3.79 19.54 22.47
N HIS A 633 2.62 18.92 22.53
CA HIS A 633 1.77 18.71 21.35
C HIS A 633 0.99 19.98 20.98
N GLY A 634 1.14 20.43 19.73
CA GLY A 634 0.37 21.54 19.17
C GLY A 634 1.01 22.11 17.90
N THR A 635 0.38 23.11 17.30
CA THR A 635 0.78 23.70 16.01
C THR A 635 1.46 25.07 16.13
N ASN A 636 1.50 25.68 17.33
CA ASN A 636 2.15 26.97 17.52
C ASN A 636 3.68 26.84 17.37
N ALA A 637 4.36 27.98 17.26
CA ALA A 637 5.82 28.01 17.26
C ALA A 637 6.36 27.60 18.65
N GLY A 638 7.27 26.63 18.69
CA GLY A 638 7.79 26.02 19.92
C GLY A 638 7.04 24.75 20.37
N GLU A 639 5.84 24.52 19.86
CA GLU A 639 5.13 23.23 19.98
C GLU A 639 5.55 22.29 18.84
N LEU A 640 5.28 20.99 19.00
CA LEU A 640 5.59 19.94 18.03
C LEU A 640 4.29 19.22 17.61
N ALA A 641 3.88 19.37 16.36
CA ALA A 641 2.66 18.78 15.82
C ALA A 641 2.89 17.33 15.40
N PHE A 642 3.88 17.10 14.52
CA PHE A 642 4.24 15.76 14.03
C PHE A 642 5.72 15.68 13.58
N PRO A 643 6.67 15.78 14.53
CA PRO A 643 8.08 15.95 14.20
C PRO A 643 8.70 14.69 13.59
N ARG A 644 9.68 14.88 12.69
CA ARG A 644 10.11 13.87 11.70
C ARG A 644 11.55 13.45 11.81
N SER A 645 12.45 14.43 11.79
CA SER A 645 13.89 14.25 11.98
C SER A 645 14.42 15.28 12.98
N VAL A 646 15.59 14.97 13.53
CA VAL A 646 16.30 15.80 14.49
C VAL A 646 17.78 15.83 14.11
N ILE A 647 18.42 16.99 14.19
CA ILE A 647 19.87 17.15 14.01
C ILE A 647 20.38 18.29 14.90
N VAL A 648 21.68 18.28 15.19
CA VAL A 648 22.35 19.26 16.06
C VAL A 648 23.47 19.94 15.27
N ASN A 649 23.57 21.28 15.38
CA ASN A 649 24.64 22.07 14.73
C ASN A 649 25.94 22.09 15.58
N SER A 650 27.01 22.73 15.10
CA SER A 650 28.28 22.81 15.84
C SER A 650 28.17 23.56 17.18
N HIS A 651 27.18 24.44 17.32
CA HIS A 651 26.92 25.24 18.52
C HIS A 651 26.08 24.48 19.56
N GLY A 652 25.50 23.34 19.19
CA GLY A 652 24.61 22.53 20.04
C GLY A 652 23.11 22.78 19.85
N ASP A 653 22.70 23.72 19.00
CA ASP A 653 21.27 23.97 18.71
C ASP A 653 20.62 22.77 18.01
N ILE A 654 19.37 22.49 18.37
CA ILE A 654 18.60 21.35 17.89
C ILE A 654 17.61 21.80 16.81
N PHE A 655 17.73 21.24 15.61
CA PHE A 655 16.80 21.45 14.50
C PHE A 655 15.83 20.26 14.39
N VAL A 656 14.53 20.53 14.32
CA VAL A 656 13.45 19.53 14.23
C VAL A 656 12.56 19.83 13.03
N SER A 657 12.41 18.88 12.10
CA SER A 657 11.52 18.98 10.94
C SER A 657 10.11 18.48 11.25
N GLU A 658 9.09 19.08 10.63
CA GLU A 658 7.67 18.76 10.82
C GLU A 658 6.88 18.79 9.50
N TYR A 659 5.81 17.99 9.40
CA TYR A 659 4.86 18.04 8.29
C TYR A 659 3.41 17.82 8.73
N GLY A 660 2.45 18.02 7.82
CA GLY A 660 1.06 17.56 7.93
C GLY A 660 0.11 18.65 8.40
N LEU A 661 0.12 18.94 9.71
CA LEU A 661 -0.61 20.11 10.24
C LEU A 661 0.17 21.41 10.00
N THR A 662 1.50 21.33 10.01
CA THR A 662 2.42 22.45 9.74
C THR A 662 3.67 21.92 9.04
N GLU A 663 4.01 22.49 7.89
CA GLU A 663 5.24 22.20 7.14
C GLU A 663 6.32 23.23 7.53
N ARG A 664 7.34 22.79 8.29
CA ARG A 664 8.41 23.69 8.81
C ARG A 664 9.63 22.93 9.31
N VAL A 665 10.72 23.64 9.55
CA VAL A 665 11.79 23.23 10.48
C VAL A 665 11.86 24.24 11.63
N GLN A 666 12.02 23.78 12.87
CA GLN A 666 12.17 24.63 14.05
C GLN A 666 13.58 24.45 14.65
N GLN A 667 14.25 25.55 15.00
CA GLN A 667 15.52 25.55 15.73
C GLN A 667 15.27 25.86 17.22
N PHE A 668 15.84 25.06 18.10
CA PHE A 668 15.79 25.21 19.56
C PHE A 668 17.20 25.31 20.14
N THR A 669 17.34 25.90 21.32
CA THR A 669 18.55 25.84 22.16
C THR A 669 18.96 24.38 22.46
N ALA A 670 20.24 24.14 22.80
CA ALA A 670 20.78 22.81 23.13
C ALA A 670 20.03 22.01 24.22
N GLU A 671 19.34 22.68 25.15
CA GLU A 671 18.51 22.03 26.19
C GLU A 671 17.06 21.81 25.75
N GLY A 672 16.67 22.16 24.52
CA GLY A 672 15.29 22.09 24.01
C GLY A 672 14.32 23.12 24.59
N LYS A 673 14.74 23.90 25.59
CA LYS A 673 13.86 24.73 26.43
C LYS A 673 13.30 25.98 25.73
N LYS A 674 13.94 26.48 24.69
CA LYS A 674 13.56 27.72 24.00
C LYS A 674 13.66 27.57 22.48
N LEU A 675 12.60 27.99 21.78
CA LEU A 675 12.62 28.18 20.34
C LEU A 675 13.51 29.39 19.97
N MET A 676 14.39 29.20 18.99
CA MET A 676 15.29 30.23 18.46
C MET A 676 14.75 30.83 17.15
N ARG A 677 14.31 30.00 16.20
CA ARG A 677 13.61 30.44 14.97
C ARG A 677 12.79 29.32 14.33
N VAL A 678 11.90 29.69 13.42
CA VAL A 678 11.23 28.78 12.47
C VAL A 678 11.81 29.03 11.07
N LEU A 679 12.01 27.97 10.29
CA LEU A 679 12.52 27.99 8.92
C LEU A 679 11.48 27.38 7.98
N GLY A 680 11.20 28.09 6.88
CA GLY A 680 10.25 27.69 5.84
C GLY A 680 8.77 27.77 6.25
N SER A 681 7.91 27.52 5.27
CA SER A 681 6.44 27.46 5.37
C SER A 681 5.89 26.48 4.33
N GLY A 682 4.62 26.08 4.41
CA GLY A 682 4.06 25.04 3.55
C GLY A 682 3.81 25.46 2.10
N GLY A 683 4.56 24.91 1.14
CA GLY A 683 4.44 25.23 -0.28
C GLY A 683 5.50 24.61 -1.20
N THR A 684 5.65 25.16 -2.40
CA THR A 684 6.47 24.62 -3.50
C THR A 684 7.54 25.59 -4.01
N GLY A 685 7.45 26.88 -3.65
CA GLY A 685 8.45 27.90 -3.96
C GLY A 685 9.77 27.71 -3.21
N ASP A 686 10.80 28.49 -3.53
CA ASP A 686 12.08 28.42 -2.80
C ASP A 686 11.94 28.94 -1.36
N GLY A 687 12.48 28.17 -0.40
CA GLY A 687 12.23 28.35 1.03
C GLY A 687 10.93 27.72 1.54
N GLU A 688 9.97 27.40 0.68
CA GLU A 688 8.74 26.71 1.03
C GLU A 688 8.96 25.18 1.05
N LEU A 689 8.41 24.50 2.05
CA LEU A 689 8.60 23.07 2.32
C LEU A 689 7.33 22.29 2.05
N ASN A 690 7.48 21.08 1.51
CA ASN A 690 6.42 20.13 1.22
C ASN A 690 6.89 18.75 1.71
N ARG A 691 6.47 18.40 2.93
CA ARG A 691 6.85 17.20 3.65
C ARG A 691 8.36 17.16 3.94
N ALA A 692 8.82 18.03 4.84
CA ALA A 692 10.19 17.99 5.34
C ALA A 692 10.42 16.70 6.18
N GLU A 693 11.23 15.76 5.66
CA GLU A 693 11.61 14.54 6.39
C GLU A 693 13.01 14.70 7.02
N GLY A 694 14.06 14.10 6.47
CA GLY A 694 15.40 14.10 7.06
C GLY A 694 16.18 15.42 6.91
N LEU A 695 17.19 15.58 7.77
CA LEU A 695 17.99 16.79 7.91
C LEU A 695 19.49 16.46 7.94
N GLY A 696 20.29 17.29 7.28
CA GLY A 696 21.76 17.25 7.30
C GLY A 696 22.32 18.62 7.67
N ILE A 697 23.53 18.65 8.23
CA ILE A 697 24.29 19.89 8.48
C ILE A 697 25.72 19.65 7.99
N ASP A 698 26.35 20.68 7.42
CA ASP A 698 27.72 20.64 6.92
C ASP A 698 28.74 21.35 7.84
N GLY A 699 30.01 21.38 7.43
CA GLY A 699 31.09 22.05 8.17
C GLY A 699 31.01 23.59 8.18
N GLN A 700 29.94 24.19 7.66
CA GLN A 700 29.65 25.62 7.70
C GLN A 700 28.32 25.91 8.43
N ASP A 701 27.78 24.94 9.18
CA ASP A 701 26.47 24.98 9.85
C ASP A 701 25.28 25.31 8.91
N ARG A 702 25.41 25.03 7.61
CA ARG A 702 24.28 25.14 6.67
C ARG A 702 23.35 23.95 6.84
N LEU A 703 22.06 24.21 6.94
CA LEU A 703 21.03 23.18 7.10
C LEU A 703 20.56 22.68 5.73
N TYR A 704 20.67 21.38 5.52
CA TYR A 704 20.16 20.64 4.36
C TYR A 704 18.84 19.95 4.74
N VAL A 705 17.78 20.21 3.99
CA VAL A 705 16.43 19.68 4.25
C VAL A 705 16.02 18.77 3.09
N ALA A 706 15.65 17.53 3.41
CA ALA A 706 15.01 16.62 2.47
C ALA A 706 13.54 17.00 2.29
N ASP A 707 13.27 17.74 1.21
CA ASP A 707 11.97 18.32 0.88
C ASP A 707 11.18 17.30 0.04
N SER A 708 10.64 16.28 0.72
CA SER A 708 10.31 14.98 0.14
C SER A 708 9.28 15.04 -0.98
N CYS A 709 8.20 15.80 -0.82
CA CYS A 709 7.13 15.89 -1.80
C CYS A 709 7.45 16.89 -2.92
N ASN A 710 8.34 17.87 -2.70
CA ASN A 710 8.89 18.70 -3.79
C ASN A 710 10.05 18.02 -4.57
N HIS A 711 10.41 16.78 -4.22
CA HIS A 711 11.44 15.97 -4.91
C HIS A 711 12.83 16.63 -4.98
N ARG A 712 13.18 17.45 -4.00
CA ARG A 712 14.41 18.27 -3.99
C ARG A 712 15.09 18.25 -2.62
N ILE A 713 16.31 18.76 -2.59
CA ILE A 713 16.97 19.18 -1.35
C ILE A 713 16.99 20.71 -1.34
N GLN A 714 16.66 21.30 -0.19
CA GLN A 714 16.83 22.72 0.07
C GLN A 714 17.94 22.96 1.08
N ILE A 715 18.67 24.06 0.90
CA ILE A 715 19.79 24.45 1.74
C ILE A 715 19.47 25.82 2.33
N PHE A 716 19.61 25.95 3.65
CA PHE A 716 19.47 27.18 4.40
C PHE A 716 20.83 27.58 5.00
N ALA A 717 21.11 28.88 5.05
CA ALA A 717 22.29 29.43 5.70
C ALA A 717 22.17 29.34 7.24
N PRO A 718 23.26 29.53 8.02
CA PRO A 718 23.22 29.46 9.48
C PRO A 718 22.31 30.52 10.14
N ASP A 719 22.02 31.61 9.43
CA ASP A 719 21.04 32.62 9.83
C ASP A 719 19.57 32.22 9.53
N GLY A 720 19.35 31.04 8.96
CA GLY A 720 18.04 30.48 8.64
C GLY A 720 17.42 30.97 7.34
N ARG A 721 18.08 31.85 6.57
CA ARG A 721 17.61 32.23 5.23
C ARG A 721 17.80 31.09 4.25
N PHE A 722 16.89 30.97 3.29
CA PHE A 722 17.07 30.09 2.14
C PHE A 722 18.34 30.49 1.37
N PHE A 723 19.15 29.50 0.98
CA PHE A 723 20.42 29.68 0.28
C PHE A 723 20.38 29.20 -1.17
N ARG A 724 19.90 27.96 -1.40
CA ARG A 724 19.65 27.39 -2.74
C ARG A 724 18.89 26.06 -2.65
N SER A 725 18.21 25.66 -3.73
CA SER A 725 17.58 24.35 -3.91
C SER A 725 18.23 23.58 -5.06
N TYR A 726 18.09 22.24 -5.09
CA TYR A 726 18.46 21.41 -6.25
C TYR A 726 17.73 20.05 -6.22
N GLY A 727 17.55 19.44 -7.39
CA GLY A 727 16.76 18.23 -7.58
C GLY A 727 15.52 18.47 -8.46
N GLY A 728 14.58 17.54 -8.43
CA GLY A 728 13.34 17.59 -9.22
C GLY A 728 12.76 16.19 -9.45
N ALA A 729 11.44 16.11 -9.65
CA ALA A 729 10.72 14.84 -9.71
C ALA A 729 11.12 13.96 -10.90
N GLY A 730 11.64 12.75 -10.64
CA GLY A 730 11.98 11.78 -11.68
C GLY A 730 12.84 10.60 -11.23
N THR A 731 13.52 9.98 -12.20
CA THR A 731 14.28 8.73 -12.04
C THR A 731 15.69 8.81 -12.63
N GLY A 732 16.01 9.86 -13.39
CA GLY A 732 17.34 10.15 -13.93
C GLY A 732 18.38 10.46 -12.85
N ARG A 733 19.58 10.84 -13.31
CA ARG A 733 20.68 11.33 -12.47
C ARG A 733 20.48 12.82 -12.21
N GLY A 734 20.48 13.25 -10.94
CA GLY A 734 20.09 14.61 -10.55
C GLY A 734 18.61 14.72 -10.17
N GLU A 735 17.72 14.01 -10.87
CA GLU A 735 16.31 13.84 -10.50
C GLU A 735 16.17 12.94 -9.25
N MET A 736 15.06 13.09 -8.51
CA MET A 736 14.79 12.33 -7.28
C MET A 736 13.33 11.86 -7.19
N SER A 737 13.10 10.76 -6.48
CA SER A 737 11.76 10.30 -6.09
C SER A 737 11.70 10.13 -4.57
N TYR A 738 11.08 11.10 -3.91
CA TYR A 738 10.91 11.17 -2.45
C TYR A 738 12.23 11.04 -1.67
N PRO A 739 13.10 12.07 -1.68
CA PRO A 739 14.26 12.12 -0.79
C PRO A 739 13.77 12.14 0.67
N TYR A 740 14.16 11.15 1.46
CA TYR A 740 13.70 10.92 2.84
C TYR A 740 14.74 11.31 3.90
N ASP A 741 16.02 11.30 3.55
CA ASP A 741 17.11 11.71 4.45
C ASP A 741 18.31 12.24 3.67
N VAL A 742 19.09 13.11 4.31
CA VAL A 742 20.30 13.73 3.74
C VAL A 742 21.36 13.89 4.81
N LYS A 743 22.61 13.51 4.52
CA LYS A 743 23.80 13.80 5.36
C LYS A 743 24.91 14.36 4.49
N VAL A 744 25.74 15.22 5.07
CA VAL A 744 26.92 15.80 4.40
C VAL A 744 28.18 15.31 5.10
N ASP A 745 29.19 14.88 4.35
CA ASP A 745 30.49 14.49 4.93
C ASP A 745 31.46 15.69 5.05
N ARG A 746 32.61 15.46 5.72
CA ARG A 746 33.64 16.49 5.92
C ARG A 746 34.29 17.01 4.63
N GLN A 747 34.06 16.37 3.48
CA GLN A 747 34.51 16.85 2.17
C GLN A 747 33.41 17.64 1.43
N GLY A 748 32.20 17.72 1.98
CA GLY A 748 31.04 18.35 1.35
C GLY A 748 30.33 17.43 0.35
N LEU A 749 30.55 16.11 0.41
CA LEU A 749 29.73 15.16 -0.34
C LEU A 749 28.39 14.97 0.36
N GLN A 750 27.30 14.99 -0.41
CA GLN A 750 25.93 15.00 0.08
C GLN A 750 25.26 13.67 -0.26
N PHE A 751 24.90 12.88 0.75
CA PHE A 751 24.34 11.54 0.63
C PHE A 751 22.83 11.60 0.84
N ILE A 752 22.06 11.38 -0.23
CA ILE A 752 20.60 11.52 -0.24
C ILE A 752 19.96 10.13 -0.31
N CYS A 753 19.13 9.80 0.66
CA CYS A 753 18.36 8.57 0.70
C CYS A 753 17.01 8.75 -0.02
N GLU A 754 16.80 8.06 -1.15
CA GLU A 754 15.55 8.13 -1.91
C GLU A 754 14.64 6.94 -1.59
N PHE A 755 13.49 7.22 -0.96
CA PHE A 755 12.47 6.22 -0.66
C PHE A 755 11.82 5.68 -1.94
N GLY A 756 11.42 6.58 -2.86
CA GLY A 756 10.63 6.23 -4.04
C GLY A 756 11.43 5.53 -5.15
N ASN A 757 12.71 5.87 -5.30
CA ASN A 757 13.63 5.21 -6.23
C ASN A 757 14.44 4.05 -5.60
N SER A 758 14.30 3.82 -4.29
CA SER A 758 15.05 2.81 -3.53
C SER A 758 16.57 2.82 -3.79
N ARG A 759 17.19 4.00 -3.71
CA ARG A 759 18.61 4.23 -4.02
C ARG A 759 19.21 5.29 -3.11
N ILE A 760 20.54 5.38 -3.09
CA ILE A 760 21.25 6.55 -2.56
C ILE A 760 21.82 7.34 -3.73
N GLN A 761 21.59 8.64 -3.81
CA GLN A 761 22.34 9.53 -4.69
C GLN A 761 23.38 10.31 -3.90
N ILE A 762 24.55 10.51 -4.50
CA ILE A 762 25.68 11.24 -3.93
C ILE A 762 25.96 12.44 -4.80
N PHE A 763 25.96 13.63 -4.21
CA PHE A 763 26.26 14.90 -4.86
C PHE A 763 27.53 15.54 -4.28
N ASP A 764 28.19 16.42 -5.01
CA ASP A 764 29.31 17.22 -4.52
C ASP A 764 28.85 18.54 -3.87
N ARG A 765 29.80 19.31 -3.32
CA ARG A 765 29.56 20.65 -2.76
C ARG A 765 29.02 21.71 -3.75
N ASN A 766 29.05 21.41 -5.05
CA ASN A 766 28.52 22.24 -6.13
C ASN A 766 27.12 21.76 -6.60
N ASN A 767 26.50 20.86 -5.83
CA ASN A 767 25.23 20.20 -6.14
C ASN A 767 25.25 19.42 -7.46
N GLN A 768 26.42 18.95 -7.91
CA GLN A 768 26.54 18.08 -9.08
C GLN A 768 26.45 16.61 -8.66
N PRO A 769 25.65 15.77 -9.34
CA PRO A 769 25.57 14.34 -9.01
C PRO A 769 26.88 13.65 -9.36
N VAL A 770 27.42 12.89 -8.41
CA VAL A 770 28.69 12.15 -8.48
C VAL A 770 28.43 10.67 -8.78
N GLU A 771 27.52 10.04 -8.04
CA GLU A 771 27.30 8.60 -8.03
C GLU A 771 25.87 8.24 -7.60
N ILE A 772 25.37 7.10 -8.10
CA ILE A 772 24.12 6.46 -7.65
C ILE A 772 24.52 5.10 -7.08
N LEU A 773 24.06 4.77 -5.88
CA LEU A 773 24.23 3.45 -5.27
C LEU A 773 22.90 2.69 -5.23
N GLY A 774 22.94 1.43 -5.65
CA GLY A 774 21.84 0.48 -5.49
C GLY A 774 20.71 0.60 -6.50
N GLY A 775 19.51 0.92 -6.02
CA GLY A 775 18.25 0.71 -6.72
C GLY A 775 17.48 -0.52 -6.17
N PRO A 776 16.23 -0.74 -6.61
CA PRO A 776 15.34 -1.74 -6.01
C PRO A 776 15.91 -3.17 -6.02
N GLY A 777 15.86 -3.87 -4.88
CA GLY A 777 16.26 -5.29 -4.78
C GLY A 777 16.58 -5.75 -3.35
N ALA A 778 16.70 -7.07 -3.18
CA ALA A 778 17.05 -7.71 -1.89
C ALA A 778 18.51 -8.18 -1.80
N ALA A 779 19.28 -8.17 -2.90
CA ALA A 779 20.72 -8.46 -2.90
C ALA A 779 21.50 -7.42 -2.08
N PRO A 780 22.71 -7.73 -1.56
CA PRO A 780 23.63 -6.73 -1.02
C PRO A 780 23.89 -5.61 -2.04
N GLY A 781 23.99 -4.37 -1.57
CA GLY A 781 24.11 -3.18 -2.42
C GLY A 781 22.79 -2.69 -3.04
N ARG A 782 21.71 -3.49 -3.02
CA ARG A 782 20.36 -3.10 -3.46
C ARG A 782 19.45 -2.82 -2.27
N PHE A 783 18.41 -2.02 -2.45
CA PHE A 783 17.53 -1.58 -1.36
C PHE A 783 16.04 -1.84 -1.64
N SER A 784 15.22 -1.82 -0.59
CA SER A 784 13.77 -1.78 -0.70
C SER A 784 13.21 -0.72 0.25
N ASN A 785 12.82 0.43 -0.34
CA ASN A 785 12.36 1.63 0.36
C ASN A 785 13.25 1.98 1.57
N PRO A 786 14.50 2.45 1.35
CA PRO A 786 15.39 2.84 2.43
C PRO A 786 14.89 4.14 3.08
N TRP A 787 15.16 4.32 4.38
CA TRP A 787 14.54 5.39 5.20
C TRP A 787 15.50 6.48 5.68
N SER A 788 16.76 6.15 5.92
CA SER A 788 17.73 7.03 6.58
C SER A 788 19.16 6.58 6.33
N VAL A 789 20.09 7.53 6.44
CA VAL A 789 21.52 7.31 6.25
C VAL A 789 22.34 7.93 7.38
N ALA A 790 23.45 7.28 7.73
CA ALA A 790 24.44 7.81 8.67
C ALA A 790 25.87 7.58 8.15
N LEU A 791 26.82 8.36 8.67
CA LEU A 791 28.23 8.32 8.30
C LEU A 791 29.08 8.10 9.56
N ASP A 792 30.11 7.24 9.49
CA ASP A 792 31.13 7.14 10.54
C ASP A 792 32.32 8.07 10.30
N SER A 793 33.23 8.18 11.27
CA SER A 793 34.39 9.08 11.22
C SER A 793 35.33 8.85 10.03
N LYS A 794 35.25 7.65 9.43
CA LYS A 794 36.05 7.15 8.29
C LYS A 794 35.31 7.36 6.96
N GLY A 795 34.10 7.91 6.98
CA GLY A 795 33.28 8.17 5.80
C GLY A 795 32.57 6.94 5.24
N ASN A 796 32.47 5.84 6.01
CA ASN A 796 31.63 4.71 5.61
C ASN A 796 30.15 5.11 5.73
N LEU A 797 29.34 4.69 4.76
CA LEU A 797 27.92 5.01 4.70
C LEU A 797 27.10 3.84 5.24
N TYR A 798 26.23 4.12 6.21
CA TYR A 798 25.21 3.17 6.68
C TYR A 798 23.85 3.55 6.10
N VAL A 799 23.09 2.57 5.61
CA VAL A 799 21.75 2.75 5.03
C VAL A 799 20.73 1.88 5.76
N ALA A 800 19.65 2.49 6.24
CA ALA A 800 18.51 1.79 6.82
C ALA A 800 17.62 1.24 5.69
N ASP A 801 17.84 -0.03 5.33
CA ASP A 801 17.20 -0.72 4.21
C ASP A 801 15.87 -1.35 4.67
N ALA A 802 14.87 -0.48 4.86
CA ALA A 802 13.77 -0.75 5.77
C ALA A 802 12.92 -1.98 5.38
N MET A 803 12.47 -2.12 4.13
CA MET A 803 11.60 -3.25 3.73
C MET A 803 12.39 -4.55 3.46
N ASN A 804 13.72 -4.48 3.40
CA ASN A 804 14.61 -5.64 3.50
C ASN A 804 14.97 -6.00 4.96
N HIS A 805 14.55 -5.18 5.94
CA HIS A 805 14.75 -5.40 7.38
C HIS A 805 16.21 -5.58 7.82
N ARG A 806 17.10 -4.73 7.28
CA ARG A 806 18.54 -4.77 7.55
C ARG A 806 19.15 -3.38 7.53
N VAL A 807 20.38 -3.25 8.02
CA VAL A 807 21.24 -2.09 7.73
C VAL A 807 22.34 -2.55 6.78
N GLN A 808 22.74 -1.69 5.84
CA GLN A 808 23.87 -1.95 4.95
C GLN A 808 24.97 -0.91 5.18
N LYS A 809 26.19 -1.36 5.53
CA LYS A 809 27.39 -0.53 5.67
C LYS A 809 28.24 -0.64 4.40
N PHE A 810 28.40 0.48 3.71
CA PHE A 810 29.26 0.62 2.54
C PHE A 810 30.64 1.12 3.00
N ILE A 811 31.67 0.31 2.74
CA ILE A 811 33.04 0.59 3.17
C ILE A 811 33.69 1.54 2.18
N ARG A 812 34.08 2.73 2.65
CA ARG A 812 34.69 3.80 1.85
C ARG A 812 36.02 3.30 1.28
N ARG A 813 36.30 3.59 0.01
CA ARG A 813 37.64 3.47 -0.55
C ARG A 813 38.51 4.49 0.16
N GLN A 814 39.54 4.03 0.87
CA GLN A 814 40.63 4.93 1.24
C GLN A 814 41.29 5.43 -0.04
N PRO A 815 41.78 6.68 -0.09
CA PRO A 815 42.63 7.12 -1.19
C PRO A 815 43.78 6.13 -1.33
N VAL A 816 44.07 5.68 -2.55
CA VAL A 816 45.37 5.07 -2.81
C VAL A 816 46.38 6.18 -2.57
N ALA A 817 47.16 6.07 -1.48
CA ALA A 817 48.28 6.96 -1.27
C ALA A 817 49.19 6.81 -2.49
N ALA A 818 49.37 7.89 -3.25
CA ALA A 818 50.21 7.85 -4.43
C ALA A 818 51.62 7.49 -3.98
N ASP A 819 52.16 6.36 -4.47
CA ASP A 819 53.50 5.89 -4.12
C ASP A 819 54.56 6.74 -4.84
N VAL A 820 54.70 7.97 -4.37
CA VAL A 820 55.69 8.96 -4.78
C VAL A 820 56.84 8.95 -3.76
N SER A 821 57.21 7.75 -3.27
CA SER A 821 58.40 7.57 -2.42
C SER A 821 59.12 6.23 -2.56
N ARG A 822 58.73 5.34 -3.51
CA ARG A 822 59.46 4.08 -3.78
C ARG A 822 59.78 3.81 -5.26
N ARG A 823 60.00 4.88 -6.04
CA ARG A 823 60.54 4.74 -7.42
C ARG A 823 61.67 5.69 -7.81
N THR A 824 62.32 6.28 -6.81
CA THR A 824 63.59 7.01 -6.92
C THR A 824 64.49 6.61 -5.74
N ASP A 825 65.02 5.38 -5.79
CA ASP A 825 66.19 4.90 -5.01
C ASP A 825 66.44 3.41 -5.31
N ARG A 826 66.87 3.14 -6.56
CA ARG A 826 67.55 1.92 -7.04
C ARG A 826 67.86 2.05 -8.54
N ALA A 827 68.80 2.94 -8.82
CA ALA A 827 69.60 2.92 -10.03
C ALA A 827 71.07 3.00 -9.58
N PHE A 828 71.97 2.46 -10.41
CA PHE A 828 73.35 2.10 -10.10
C PHE A 828 73.55 0.79 -9.31
N ASP A 829 74.59 0.08 -9.74
CA ASP A 829 75.26 -1.10 -9.18
C ASP A 829 74.56 -2.48 -9.23
N ASP A 830 74.36 -3.00 -10.45
CA ASP A 830 74.76 -4.39 -10.82
C ASP A 830 74.92 -4.52 -12.38
N PRO A 831 76.12 -4.85 -12.91
CA PRO A 831 76.37 -4.95 -14.35
C PRO A 831 76.30 -6.39 -14.94
N ALA A 832 75.44 -7.30 -14.45
CA ALA A 832 75.43 -8.69 -14.93
C ALA A 832 74.06 -9.40 -15.11
N SER A 833 73.30 -9.12 -16.18
CA SER A 833 72.47 -10.17 -16.83
C SER A 833 72.07 -9.82 -18.27
N ASN A 834 72.42 -10.70 -19.21
CA ASN A 834 72.19 -10.51 -20.64
C ASN A 834 71.33 -11.66 -21.20
N GLN A 835 70.10 -11.39 -21.69
CA GLN A 835 69.55 -11.96 -22.95
C GLN A 835 68.05 -11.67 -23.22
N LYS A 836 67.73 -11.56 -24.51
CA LYS A 836 66.46 -11.91 -25.18
C LYS A 836 65.18 -11.12 -24.81
N VAL A 837 65.13 -9.88 -25.29
CA VAL A 837 63.88 -9.36 -25.89
C VAL A 837 63.80 -9.84 -27.34
N ARG A 838 62.64 -10.35 -27.77
CA ARG A 838 62.41 -10.75 -29.18
C ARG A 838 61.58 -9.66 -29.87
N LEU A 839 62.17 -8.98 -30.83
CA LEU A 839 61.55 -7.87 -31.57
C LEU A 839 60.41 -8.38 -32.48
N LEU A 840 59.34 -7.57 -32.55
CA LEU A 840 58.43 -7.53 -33.69
C LEU A 840 58.60 -6.15 -34.34
N THR A 841 58.98 -6.12 -35.62
CA THR A 841 59.12 -4.89 -36.41
C THR A 841 57.82 -4.58 -37.17
N PRO A 842 57.50 -3.29 -37.39
CA PRO A 842 56.30 -2.88 -38.10
C PRO A 842 56.51 -2.80 -39.62
N VAL A 843 55.43 -2.99 -40.38
CA VAL A 843 55.25 -2.52 -41.76
C VAL A 843 53.82 -1.99 -41.85
N GLY A 844 53.59 -0.94 -42.65
CA GLY A 844 52.26 -0.33 -42.83
C GLY A 844 51.94 -0.02 -44.29
N THR A 845 50.82 0.69 -44.48
CA THR A 845 50.35 1.33 -45.73
C THR A 845 50.15 0.43 -46.96
N SER A 846 48.89 0.06 -47.24
CA SER A 846 48.20 0.45 -48.49
C SER A 846 46.74 -0.04 -48.53
N ASP A 847 45.78 0.90 -48.55
CA ASP A 847 44.53 0.75 -49.31
C ASP A 847 44.87 0.81 -50.83
N PRO A 848 44.05 0.33 -51.79
CA PRO A 848 42.57 0.29 -51.75
C PRO A 848 41.86 -0.96 -52.33
N GLU A 849 40.61 -1.20 -51.89
CA GLU A 849 39.35 -1.06 -52.67
C GLU A 849 38.11 -1.20 -51.76
#